data_AF-A0A920PJX6-F1
#
_entry.id   AF-A0A920PJX6-F1
#
_cell.length_a   1.000
_cell.length_b   1.000
_cell.length_c   1.000
_cell.angle_alpha   90.00
_cell.angle_beta   90.00
_cell.angle_gamma   90.00
#
_symmetry.space_group_name_H-M   'P 1'
#
loop_
_entity.id
_entity.type
_entity.pdbx_description
1 polymer ?
#
loop_
_entity_poly.entity_id
_entity_poly.type
_entity_poly.pdbx_seq_one_letter_code
_entity_poly.pdbx_strand_id
1 'polypeptide(L)'
;MLIFEGGSAVSRFRVNKLCNQVRDSLTGLGELSARYLHVASTDRALSPKKRETLSRLLDYGAPAKVRSIGREILVFPRLGTTSPWSTKATDIAHHCGLTEIVRLERGVAWSVPSTLDSSAVEQHLVPLLYDRMTESILSDRESLQLLFAQSEARRLATIDVLRAGRDALVEANEQMGFALSEDEIDYLTQQYLCLGRDPTDVELMMFAQVNSEHCRHKIFNAHWVIGGEAMPDSLFGMIKTTHERQKQGTLVAYNDNAAVIEGQLGCWFLPDPISGEFIRTPEPLHILCKVETHNHPTGISPFPGAATGSGGEIRDEGATGRGGKPKAGITGFSVSDLRLPGLSMPWELPNMPNPRQAGALQIMLEAPIGGASFNNEFGRPNIGGYFRTLEVACASDSHQVRRGYHKPIMLAGGLGNVRGDHVYKNTMPVGAKLVVLGGPAMLIGLGGGAASSVAAGQSTESLDFASVQRGNPEMQRRCQEVIDACIARGKNNPVITIHDVGAGGLSNALPELIHDSSLGGEFVLSEIPNDEPGMSPMQVWCNEAQERYVLAVLPDQLDEFESICNRERCLYSVVGTATKSTVLKVNAGAKPDVTHESSVPDSVSEPIDLDLNMLFGNTPRMSRSVERKNDSYPELQLDHVSISEAAHRVLRLPSVSDKSFLVTIGDRSVTGQIVRDQMVGPWQVAVSDVAVTSSGFEGYAGEAMALGERAPLALIDPASSGRMAVAEAITNIAAAAVEQMSDIKMSANWMAAAGQPGEDAALYDTVRAVAIWEMCPELGIAIPVGKDSMSMKTTWTMNGTANSVVAPLSLVISAFAPVADIRRTLTPVLETSLDTVLILVDLGAGRDRLGGSALAQVFSQIGCEGPDLDSPERLTGLFSATRQLIGERQLVAYHDRSDGGLFVTLCEMAFASRCGLEVDLGSVNDVLPALFSEELGVVLQVRAR
;
A
#
# COMPACT_ATOMS: atom_id res chain seq x y z
N MET A 1 21.98 -20.50 -25.13
CA MET A 1 22.27 -19.72 -23.91
C MET A 1 23.67 -19.11 -24.03
N LEU A 2 23.82 -17.82 -23.68
CA LEU A 2 25.09 -17.11 -23.60
C LEU A 2 25.28 -16.56 -22.19
N ILE A 3 26.51 -16.52 -21.69
CA ILE A 3 26.84 -16.00 -20.35
C ILE A 3 27.84 -14.85 -20.50
N PHE A 4 27.57 -13.74 -19.82
CA PHE A 4 28.41 -12.55 -19.79
C PHE A 4 28.73 -12.15 -18.36
N GLU A 5 29.98 -11.77 -18.13
CA GLU A 5 30.46 -11.29 -16.84
C GLU A 5 30.23 -9.78 -16.74
N GLY A 6 29.66 -9.33 -15.63
CA GLY A 6 29.39 -7.92 -15.37
C GLY A 6 30.34 -7.28 -14.37
N GLY A 7 30.02 -6.05 -13.99
CA GLY A 7 30.71 -5.28 -12.96
C GLY A 7 30.52 -5.82 -11.53
N SER A 8 31.05 -5.10 -10.56
CA SER A 8 30.90 -5.41 -9.14
C SER A 8 29.43 -5.30 -8.71
N ALA A 9 28.90 -6.33 -8.05
CA ALA A 9 27.50 -6.37 -7.63
C ALA A 9 27.27 -5.72 -6.25
N VAL A 10 28.33 -5.56 -5.44
CA VAL A 10 28.24 -5.05 -4.08
C VAL A 10 29.39 -4.11 -3.77
N SER A 11 29.11 -3.05 -3.00
CA SER A 11 30.14 -2.13 -2.54
C SER A 11 31.03 -2.76 -1.47
N ARG A 12 32.26 -2.25 -1.31
CA ARG A 12 33.20 -2.70 -0.26
C ARG A 12 32.61 -2.60 1.15
N PHE A 13 31.76 -1.59 1.40
CA PHE A 13 31.07 -1.45 2.69
C PHE A 13 30.12 -2.63 2.96
N ARG A 14 29.33 -3.06 1.97
CA ARG A 14 28.42 -4.21 2.12
C ARG A 14 29.19 -5.51 2.34
N VAL A 15 30.28 -5.71 1.59
CA VAL A 15 31.20 -6.84 1.80
C VAL A 15 31.74 -6.85 3.23
N ASN A 16 32.26 -5.72 3.72
CA ASN A 16 32.78 -5.62 5.08
C ASN A 16 31.68 -5.90 6.13
N LYS A 17 30.44 -5.44 5.90
CA LYS A 17 29.31 -5.71 6.79
C LYS A 17 29.04 -7.21 6.89
N LEU A 18 28.97 -7.91 5.76
CA LEU A 18 28.78 -9.37 5.71
C LEU A 18 29.95 -10.09 6.41
N CYS A 19 31.18 -9.75 6.06
CA CYS A 19 32.38 -10.33 6.70
C CYS A 19 32.39 -10.11 8.22
N ASN A 20 31.91 -8.97 8.70
CA ASN A 20 31.82 -8.69 10.13
C ASN A 20 30.72 -9.53 10.82
N GLN A 21 29.58 -9.76 10.17
CA GLN A 21 28.48 -10.57 10.72
C GLN A 21 28.87 -12.02 10.96
N VAL A 22 29.74 -12.58 10.10
CA VAL A 22 30.15 -13.99 10.18
C VAL A 22 31.55 -14.17 10.75
N ARG A 23 32.20 -13.10 11.21
CA ARG A 23 33.62 -13.10 11.60
C ARG A 23 33.95 -14.17 12.64
N ASP A 24 33.08 -14.33 13.63
CA ASP A 24 33.29 -15.26 14.74
C ASP A 24 32.99 -16.71 14.32
N SER A 25 32.07 -16.92 13.37
CA SER A 25 31.68 -18.23 12.87
C SER A 25 32.55 -18.74 11.72
N LEU A 26 33.21 -17.84 10.97
CA LEU A 26 34.05 -18.15 9.82
C LEU A 26 35.46 -17.57 9.98
N THR A 27 36.21 -18.16 10.94
CA THR A 27 37.60 -17.78 11.18
C THR A 27 38.45 -18.06 9.93
N GLY A 28 39.12 -17.02 9.41
CA GLY A 28 39.88 -17.10 8.16
C GLY A 28 39.13 -16.64 6.91
N LEU A 29 37.89 -16.13 7.05
CA LEU A 29 37.22 -15.42 5.96
C LEU A 29 38.04 -14.17 5.61
N GLY A 30 38.73 -14.24 4.47
CA GLY A 30 39.47 -13.13 3.89
C GLY A 30 38.54 -12.12 3.20
N GLU A 31 38.78 -11.87 1.92
CA GLU A 31 37.98 -10.94 1.12
C GLU A 31 36.91 -11.71 0.33
N LEU A 32 35.63 -11.37 0.52
CA LEU A 32 34.54 -11.77 -0.38
C LEU A 32 34.53 -10.83 -1.60
N SER A 33 34.21 -11.38 -2.76
CA SER A 33 33.88 -10.56 -3.93
C SER A 33 32.58 -11.03 -4.55
N ALA A 34 31.82 -10.09 -5.11
CA ALA A 34 30.59 -10.39 -5.83
C ALA A 34 30.54 -9.59 -7.12
N ARG A 35 30.12 -10.24 -8.19
CA ARG A 35 29.98 -9.66 -9.52
C ARG A 35 28.64 -10.04 -10.13
N TYR A 36 28.12 -9.18 -11.00
CA TYR A 36 26.96 -9.55 -11.78
C TYR A 36 27.33 -10.63 -12.79
N LEU A 37 26.41 -11.57 -12.98
CA LEU A 37 26.45 -12.56 -14.04
C LEU A 37 25.17 -12.41 -14.86
N HIS A 38 25.32 -12.21 -16.17
CA HIS A 38 24.20 -12.05 -17.08
C HIS A 38 24.05 -13.30 -17.94
N VAL A 39 22.82 -13.77 -18.10
CA VAL A 39 22.51 -14.94 -18.89
C VAL A 39 21.49 -14.57 -19.95
N ALA A 40 21.79 -14.89 -21.20
CA ALA A 40 20.93 -14.61 -22.34
C ALA A 40 20.42 -15.91 -22.97
N SER A 41 19.10 -16.06 -23.02
CA SER A 41 18.44 -17.05 -23.86
C SER A 41 18.23 -16.48 -25.26
N THR A 42 18.50 -17.30 -26.28
CA THR A 42 18.47 -16.90 -27.68
C THR A 42 17.77 -17.98 -28.50
N ASP A 43 16.89 -17.58 -29.42
CA ASP A 43 16.22 -18.51 -30.34
C ASP A 43 17.18 -19.02 -31.45
N ARG A 44 18.17 -18.20 -31.81
CA ARG A 44 19.19 -18.48 -32.83
C ARG A 44 20.53 -17.84 -32.47
N ALA A 45 21.58 -18.20 -33.20
CA ALA A 45 22.91 -17.65 -32.96
C ALA A 45 23.00 -16.14 -33.29
N LEU A 46 23.62 -15.35 -32.40
CA LEU A 46 23.92 -13.95 -32.66
C LEU A 46 25.10 -13.80 -33.62
N SER A 47 25.00 -12.86 -34.56
CA SER A 47 26.16 -12.44 -35.36
C SER A 47 27.24 -11.79 -34.47
N PRO A 48 28.53 -11.76 -34.90
CA PRO A 48 29.59 -11.13 -34.11
C PRO A 48 29.28 -9.70 -33.68
N LYS A 49 28.70 -8.89 -34.59
CA LYS A 49 28.30 -7.50 -34.32
C LYS A 49 27.17 -7.41 -33.27
N LYS A 50 26.18 -8.29 -33.35
CA LYS A 50 25.08 -8.35 -32.37
C LYS A 50 25.58 -8.80 -31.00
N ARG A 51 26.53 -9.76 -30.96
CA ARG A 51 27.18 -10.20 -29.72
C ARG A 51 28.00 -9.08 -29.06
N GLU A 52 28.74 -8.30 -29.85
CA GLU A 52 29.46 -7.12 -29.36
C GLU A 52 28.49 -6.06 -28.81
N THR A 53 27.39 -5.82 -29.51
CA THR A 53 26.33 -4.90 -29.06
C THR A 53 25.75 -5.34 -27.72
N LEU A 54 25.40 -6.62 -27.56
CA LEU A 54 24.93 -7.18 -26.30
C LEU A 54 25.98 -7.07 -25.19
N SER A 55 27.25 -7.37 -25.49
CA SER A 55 28.34 -7.23 -24.52
C SER A 55 28.47 -5.80 -24.01
N ARG A 56 28.30 -4.80 -24.89
CA ARG A 56 28.34 -3.38 -24.52
C ARG A 56 27.12 -2.97 -23.69
N LEU A 57 25.94 -3.52 -23.97
CA LEU A 57 24.74 -3.25 -23.16
C LEU A 57 24.87 -3.80 -21.72
N LEU A 58 25.58 -4.92 -21.55
CA LEU A 58 25.77 -5.58 -20.26
C LEU A 58 27.02 -5.08 -19.50
N ASP A 59 27.80 -4.17 -20.08
CA ASP A 59 28.95 -3.52 -19.43
C ASP A 59 28.52 -2.22 -18.74
N TYR A 60 28.05 -2.34 -17.51
CA TYR A 60 27.60 -1.21 -16.69
C TYR A 60 27.98 -1.35 -15.22
N GLY A 61 27.96 -0.23 -14.50
CA GLY A 61 28.26 -0.17 -13.06
C GLY A 61 29.76 -0.04 -12.75
N ALA A 62 30.13 -0.27 -11.49
CA ALA A 62 31.52 -0.19 -11.08
C ALA A 62 32.31 -1.42 -11.58
N PRO A 63 33.54 -1.27 -12.09
CA PRO A 63 34.34 -2.39 -12.56
C PRO A 63 34.64 -3.36 -11.41
N ALA A 64 34.46 -4.65 -11.64
CA ALA A 64 34.83 -5.68 -10.67
C ALA A 64 36.36 -5.79 -10.58
N LYS A 65 36.91 -5.71 -9.36
CA LYS A 65 38.30 -6.13 -9.13
C LYS A 65 38.36 -7.66 -9.19
N VAL A 66 38.95 -8.20 -10.25
CA VAL A 66 39.08 -9.64 -10.43
C VAL A 66 40.03 -10.23 -9.37
N ARG A 67 39.49 -11.08 -8.49
CA ARG A 67 40.25 -12.01 -7.65
C ARG A 67 39.51 -13.35 -7.61
N SER A 68 39.46 -14.07 -8.74
CA SER A 68 38.91 -15.44 -8.78
C SER A 68 39.94 -16.43 -8.23
N ILE A 69 39.87 -16.76 -6.95
CA ILE A 69 40.73 -17.79 -6.34
C ILE A 69 39.93 -18.69 -5.35
N GLY A 70 38.64 -18.90 -5.60
CA GLY A 70 37.76 -19.61 -4.65
C GLY A 70 36.49 -20.19 -5.26
N ARG A 71 35.67 -20.84 -4.42
CA ARG A 71 34.36 -21.41 -4.75
C ARG A 71 33.40 -20.30 -5.20
N GLU A 72 32.63 -20.55 -6.26
CA GLU A 72 31.52 -19.66 -6.67
C GLU A 72 30.21 -20.10 -6.02
N ILE A 73 29.42 -19.12 -5.55
CA ILE A 73 28.03 -19.29 -5.12
C ILE A 73 27.20 -18.39 -6.02
N LEU A 74 26.30 -18.99 -6.80
CA LEU A 74 25.51 -18.30 -7.80
C LEU A 74 24.12 -18.01 -7.24
N VAL A 75 23.80 -16.74 -7.05
CA VAL A 75 22.49 -16.27 -6.56
C VAL A 75 21.74 -15.68 -7.73
N PHE A 76 20.56 -16.21 -8.04
CA PHE A 76 19.70 -15.75 -9.12
C PHE A 76 18.25 -15.60 -8.62
N PRO A 77 17.38 -14.90 -9.36
CA PRO A 77 15.94 -14.94 -9.10
C PRO A 77 15.46 -16.39 -9.00
N ARG A 78 14.45 -16.61 -8.17
CA ARG A 78 13.88 -17.93 -7.94
C ARG A 78 13.52 -18.60 -9.26
N LEU A 79 13.84 -19.89 -9.39
CA LEU A 79 13.49 -20.68 -10.56
C LEU A 79 11.96 -20.65 -10.80
N GLY A 80 11.58 -20.43 -12.06
CA GLY A 80 10.18 -20.23 -12.44
C GLY A 80 9.71 -18.77 -12.43
N THR A 81 10.52 -17.83 -11.91
CA THR A 81 10.17 -16.39 -11.90
C THR A 81 10.96 -15.60 -12.94
N THR A 82 10.43 -14.43 -13.32
CA THR A 82 11.10 -13.45 -14.18
C THR A 82 11.29 -12.14 -13.43
N SER A 83 12.54 -11.71 -13.24
CA SER A 83 12.81 -10.47 -12.49
C SER A 83 12.32 -9.22 -13.23
N PRO A 84 11.99 -8.10 -12.55
CA PRO A 84 11.74 -6.82 -13.21
C PRO A 84 12.93 -6.33 -14.04
N TRP A 85 14.16 -6.68 -13.63
CA TRP A 85 15.36 -6.41 -14.41
C TRP A 85 15.33 -7.17 -15.74
N SER A 86 14.90 -8.44 -15.73
CA SER A 86 14.79 -9.28 -16.93
C SER A 86 13.85 -8.67 -17.96
N THR A 87 12.65 -8.24 -17.54
CA THR A 87 11.68 -7.58 -18.43
C THR A 87 12.29 -6.34 -19.08
N LYS A 88 12.84 -5.41 -18.28
CA LYS A 88 13.43 -4.15 -18.79
C LYS A 88 14.66 -4.38 -19.66
N ALA A 89 15.57 -5.27 -19.26
CA ALA A 89 16.79 -5.56 -20.01
C ALA A 89 16.47 -6.22 -21.35
N THR A 90 15.48 -7.12 -21.39
CA THR A 90 15.03 -7.76 -22.63
C THR A 90 14.42 -6.73 -23.58
N ASP A 91 13.62 -5.79 -23.06
CA ASP A 91 13.04 -4.69 -23.84
C ASP A 91 14.13 -3.79 -24.46
N ILE A 92 15.14 -3.40 -23.66
CA ILE A 92 16.32 -2.65 -24.15
C ILE A 92 17.05 -3.42 -25.27
N ALA A 93 17.23 -4.73 -25.12
CA ALA A 93 17.90 -5.54 -26.13
C ALA A 93 17.12 -5.56 -27.45
N HIS A 94 15.79 -5.72 -27.39
CA HIS A 94 14.92 -5.68 -28.56
C HIS A 94 14.97 -4.32 -29.26
N HIS A 95 14.96 -3.21 -28.50
CA HIS A 95 15.11 -1.86 -29.05
C HIS A 95 16.49 -1.60 -29.68
N CYS A 96 17.52 -2.33 -29.25
CA CYS A 96 18.84 -2.30 -29.88
C CYS A 96 18.94 -3.22 -31.12
N GLY A 97 17.83 -3.80 -31.58
CA GLY A 97 17.77 -4.68 -32.74
C GLY A 97 18.22 -6.12 -32.47
N LEU A 98 18.25 -6.55 -31.20
CA LEU A 98 18.62 -7.91 -30.77
C LEU A 98 17.38 -8.78 -30.57
N THR A 99 16.52 -8.88 -31.58
CA THR A 99 15.26 -9.63 -31.53
C THR A 99 15.43 -11.13 -31.38
N GLU A 100 16.64 -11.67 -31.59
CA GLU A 100 16.98 -13.07 -31.33
C GLU A 100 17.06 -13.41 -29.84
N ILE A 101 17.15 -12.39 -28.97
CA ILE A 101 17.17 -12.57 -27.52
C ILE A 101 15.74 -12.88 -27.08
N VAL A 102 15.52 -14.08 -26.55
CA VAL A 102 14.23 -14.46 -25.97
C VAL A 102 14.07 -13.80 -24.60
N ARG A 103 15.10 -13.87 -23.76
CA ARG A 103 15.10 -13.30 -22.43
C ARG A 103 16.52 -13.10 -21.89
N LEU A 104 16.74 -11.99 -21.19
CA LEU A 104 17.93 -11.75 -20.37
C LEU A 104 17.62 -11.95 -18.90
N GLU A 105 18.52 -12.53 -18.13
CA GLU A 105 18.42 -12.57 -16.66
C GLU A 105 19.75 -12.22 -16.01
N ARG A 106 19.71 -11.70 -14.78
CA ARG A 106 20.87 -11.29 -14.00
C ARG A 106 20.87 -11.96 -12.63
N GLY A 107 22.04 -12.43 -12.23
CA GLY A 107 22.31 -12.88 -10.87
C GLY A 107 23.62 -12.31 -10.33
N VAL A 108 24.01 -12.77 -9.15
CA VAL A 108 25.24 -12.42 -8.47
C VAL A 108 26.08 -13.68 -8.29
N ALA A 109 27.31 -13.65 -8.82
CA ALA A 109 28.31 -14.67 -8.54
C ALA A 109 29.20 -14.20 -7.39
N TRP A 110 29.05 -14.84 -6.23
CA TRP A 110 29.89 -14.62 -5.06
C TRP A 110 31.11 -15.54 -5.12
N SER A 111 32.31 -14.99 -4.96
CA SER A 111 33.55 -15.76 -4.81
C SER A 111 33.95 -15.83 -3.34
N VAL A 112 34.04 -17.06 -2.82
CA VAL A 112 34.36 -17.38 -1.44
C VAL A 112 35.68 -18.17 -1.40
N PRO A 113 36.64 -17.86 -0.50
CA PRO A 113 37.90 -18.61 -0.41
C PRO A 113 37.68 -20.12 -0.25
N SER A 114 38.34 -20.93 -1.07
CA SER A 114 38.21 -22.40 -1.05
C SER A 114 38.85 -23.06 0.17
N THR A 115 39.60 -22.30 0.98
CA THR A 115 40.22 -22.76 2.23
C THR A 115 39.25 -22.83 3.40
N LEU A 116 38.04 -22.27 3.26
CA LEU A 116 37.01 -22.31 4.29
C LEU A 116 36.28 -23.66 4.29
N ASP A 117 35.88 -24.11 5.49
CA ASP A 117 35.05 -25.29 5.63
C ASP A 117 33.70 -25.08 4.92
N SER A 118 33.31 -26.06 4.08
CA SER A 118 32.11 -25.93 3.26
C SER A 118 30.84 -25.94 4.10
N SER A 119 30.77 -26.75 5.17
CA SER A 119 29.60 -26.81 6.03
C SER A 119 29.40 -25.49 6.77
N ALA A 120 30.48 -24.88 7.25
CA ALA A 120 30.42 -23.58 7.92
C ALA A 120 29.97 -22.46 6.98
N VAL A 121 30.40 -22.48 5.71
CA VAL A 121 29.96 -21.52 4.68
C VAL A 121 28.46 -21.64 4.41
N GLU A 122 27.96 -22.88 4.23
CA GLU A 122 26.52 -23.14 4.02
C GLU A 122 25.67 -22.69 5.22
N GLN A 123 26.17 -22.90 6.43
CA GLN A 123 25.40 -22.60 7.65
C GLN A 123 25.37 -21.10 7.98
N HIS A 124 26.48 -20.39 7.78
CA HIS A 124 26.66 -19.04 8.33
C HIS A 124 26.73 -17.93 7.30
N LEU A 125 27.24 -18.20 6.09
CA LEU A 125 27.40 -17.17 5.07
C LEU A 125 26.27 -17.21 4.05
N VAL A 126 25.97 -18.39 3.51
CA VAL A 126 24.97 -18.58 2.45
C VAL A 126 23.62 -17.92 2.76
N PRO A 127 23.03 -18.07 3.97
CA PRO A 127 21.76 -17.42 4.31
C PRO A 127 21.78 -15.89 4.29
N LEU A 128 22.96 -15.27 4.24
CA LEU A 128 23.15 -13.81 4.18
C LEU A 128 23.40 -13.30 2.75
N LEU A 129 23.63 -14.20 1.79
CA LEU A 129 23.99 -13.85 0.40
C LEU A 129 22.79 -13.70 -0.53
N TYR A 130 21.61 -14.16 -0.12
CA TYR A 130 20.39 -14.15 -0.92
C TYR A 130 19.14 -13.96 -0.05
N ASP A 131 18.08 -13.49 -0.67
CA ASP A 131 16.74 -13.51 -0.09
C ASP A 131 16.01 -14.82 -0.44
N ARG A 132 15.73 -15.65 0.56
CA ARG A 132 15.03 -16.93 0.40
C ARG A 132 13.65 -16.82 -0.26
N MET A 133 13.01 -15.65 -0.17
CA MET A 133 11.67 -15.45 -0.70
C MET A 133 11.67 -15.17 -2.20
N THR A 134 12.73 -14.52 -2.71
CA THR A 134 12.79 -13.99 -4.09
C THR A 134 13.92 -14.60 -4.93
N GLU A 135 14.92 -15.21 -4.31
CA GLU A 135 16.14 -15.70 -4.94
C GLU A 135 16.36 -17.21 -4.68
N SER A 136 17.25 -17.82 -5.46
CA SER A 136 17.68 -19.21 -5.34
C SER A 136 19.18 -19.32 -5.58
N ILE A 137 19.77 -20.35 -4.99
CA ILE A 137 21.18 -20.67 -5.18
C ILE A 137 21.30 -21.77 -6.22
N LEU A 138 22.17 -21.57 -7.19
CA LEU A 138 22.51 -22.56 -8.19
C LEU A 138 23.89 -23.16 -7.89
N SER A 139 23.99 -24.48 -8.04
CA SER A 139 25.20 -25.25 -7.71
C SER A 139 26.37 -24.96 -8.65
N ASP A 140 26.08 -24.62 -9.90
CA ASP A 140 27.05 -24.46 -10.98
C ASP A 140 26.46 -23.65 -12.14
N ARG A 141 27.32 -23.32 -13.11
CA ARG A 141 26.93 -22.53 -14.29
C ARG A 141 26.11 -23.32 -15.32
N GLU A 142 26.15 -24.65 -15.31
CA GLU A 142 25.33 -25.46 -16.22
C GLU A 142 23.86 -25.37 -15.80
N SER A 143 23.60 -25.30 -14.50
CA SER A 143 22.29 -25.11 -13.89
C SER A 143 21.62 -23.78 -14.26
N LEU A 144 22.34 -22.80 -14.83
CA LEU A 144 21.76 -21.55 -15.33
C LEU A 144 20.72 -21.78 -16.45
N GLN A 145 20.76 -22.91 -17.14
CA GLN A 145 19.73 -23.25 -18.12
C GLN A 145 18.34 -23.42 -17.50
N LEU A 146 18.27 -23.79 -16.21
CA LEU A 146 17.01 -23.94 -15.47
C LEU A 146 16.25 -22.61 -15.35
N LEU A 147 16.95 -21.48 -15.42
CA LEU A 147 16.31 -20.17 -15.43
C LEU A 147 15.30 -20.06 -16.57
N PHE A 148 15.57 -20.66 -17.73
CA PHE A 148 14.77 -20.58 -18.95
C PHE A 148 13.96 -21.85 -19.25
N ALA A 149 13.86 -22.78 -18.30
CA ALA A 149 13.10 -24.00 -18.50
C ALA A 149 11.62 -23.67 -18.74
N GLN A 150 11.07 -24.10 -19.87
CA GLN A 150 9.65 -24.01 -20.15
C GLN A 150 8.94 -25.19 -19.49
N SER A 151 7.90 -24.90 -18.71
CA SER A 151 7.01 -25.91 -18.16
C SER A 151 5.82 -26.13 -19.10
N GLU A 152 5.36 -27.37 -19.23
CA GLU A 152 4.09 -27.63 -19.91
C GLU A 152 2.93 -27.00 -19.13
N ALA A 153 1.96 -26.44 -19.86
CA ALA A 153 0.76 -25.86 -19.27
C ALA A 153 0.02 -26.89 -18.43
N ARG A 154 -0.22 -26.55 -17.15
CA ARG A 154 -1.02 -27.39 -16.25
C ARG A 154 -2.47 -27.44 -16.72
N ARG A 155 -3.12 -28.59 -16.52
CA ARG A 155 -4.48 -28.83 -16.97
C ARG A 155 -5.51 -28.19 -16.04
N LEU A 156 -6.66 -27.85 -16.60
CA LEU A 156 -7.89 -27.51 -15.86
C LEU A 156 -8.26 -28.67 -14.93
N ALA A 157 -8.65 -28.36 -13.68
CA ALA A 157 -9.18 -29.37 -12.76
C ALA A 157 -10.70 -29.20 -12.60
N THR A 158 -11.38 -30.32 -12.35
CA THR A 158 -12.83 -30.40 -12.12
C THR A 158 -13.07 -31.12 -10.81
N ILE A 159 -14.01 -30.62 -10.01
CA ILE A 159 -14.32 -31.14 -8.67
C ILE A 159 -15.64 -31.90 -8.75
N ASP A 160 -15.65 -33.19 -8.37
CA ASP A 160 -16.75 -34.15 -8.56
C ASP A 160 -17.94 -33.94 -7.57
N VAL A 161 -18.57 -32.76 -7.65
CA VAL A 161 -19.70 -32.36 -6.81
C VAL A 161 -20.98 -33.13 -7.17
N LEU A 162 -21.18 -33.50 -8.43
CA LEU A 162 -22.37 -34.25 -8.84
C LEU A 162 -22.45 -35.63 -8.17
N ARG A 163 -21.30 -36.28 -7.97
CA ARG A 163 -21.25 -37.62 -7.36
C ARG A 163 -20.98 -37.57 -5.86
N ALA A 164 -20.01 -36.80 -5.42
CA ALA A 164 -19.56 -36.76 -4.02
C ALA A 164 -20.19 -35.61 -3.21
N GLY A 165 -20.98 -34.74 -3.87
CA GLY A 165 -21.73 -33.69 -3.19
C GLY A 165 -20.82 -32.72 -2.46
N ARG A 166 -21.29 -32.31 -1.28
CA ARG A 166 -20.61 -31.34 -0.41
C ARG A 166 -19.19 -31.74 -0.04
N ASP A 167 -18.94 -33.02 0.21
CA ASP A 167 -17.64 -33.51 0.69
C ASP A 167 -16.51 -33.24 -0.31
N ALA A 168 -16.81 -33.27 -1.62
CA ALA A 168 -15.85 -32.92 -2.67
C ALA A 168 -15.39 -31.44 -2.58
N LEU A 169 -16.31 -30.52 -2.24
CA LEU A 169 -15.96 -29.11 -2.06
C LEU A 169 -15.20 -28.87 -0.76
N VAL A 170 -15.51 -29.59 0.31
CA VAL A 170 -14.75 -29.51 1.58
C VAL A 170 -13.31 -29.95 1.34
N GLU A 171 -13.11 -31.10 0.70
CA GLU A 171 -11.76 -31.59 0.37
C GLU A 171 -11.01 -30.62 -0.55
N ALA A 172 -11.67 -30.10 -1.60
CA ALA A 172 -11.05 -29.13 -2.51
C ALA A 172 -10.71 -27.80 -1.81
N ASN A 173 -11.57 -27.31 -0.92
CA ASN A 173 -11.35 -26.09 -0.14
C ASN A 173 -10.09 -26.20 0.74
N GLU A 174 -9.88 -27.35 1.39
CA GLU A 174 -8.68 -27.60 2.19
C GLU A 174 -7.41 -27.77 1.33
N GLN A 175 -7.50 -28.55 0.24
CA GLN A 175 -6.34 -28.85 -0.61
C GLN A 175 -5.87 -27.67 -1.45
N MET A 176 -6.81 -26.88 -1.97
CA MET A 176 -6.54 -25.75 -2.88
C MET A 176 -6.55 -24.40 -2.17
N GLY A 177 -6.98 -24.33 -0.91
CA GLY A 177 -6.90 -23.14 -0.07
C GLY A 177 -7.88 -22.04 -0.48
N PHE A 178 -9.11 -22.39 -0.87
CA PHE A 178 -10.13 -21.40 -1.24
C PHE A 178 -10.60 -20.55 -0.05
N ALA A 179 -10.47 -21.06 1.18
CA ALA A 179 -10.93 -20.40 2.40
C ALA A 179 -12.44 -20.05 2.41
N LEU A 180 -13.25 -20.93 1.80
CA LEU A 180 -14.72 -20.82 1.78
C LEU A 180 -15.29 -21.13 3.16
N SER A 181 -16.35 -20.40 3.55
CA SER A 181 -17.16 -20.70 4.73
C SER A 181 -18.10 -21.90 4.51
N GLU A 182 -18.64 -22.47 5.58
CA GLU A 182 -19.62 -23.56 5.48
C GLU A 182 -20.86 -23.15 4.66
N ASP A 183 -21.34 -21.91 4.83
CA ASP A 183 -22.49 -21.38 4.08
C ASP A 183 -22.17 -21.20 2.59
N GLU A 184 -20.92 -20.83 2.26
CA GLU A 184 -20.45 -20.70 0.87
C GLU A 184 -20.30 -22.06 0.21
N ILE A 185 -19.80 -23.06 0.95
CA ILE A 185 -19.73 -24.46 0.48
C ILE A 185 -21.14 -24.99 0.19
N ASP A 186 -22.09 -24.74 1.09
CA ASP A 186 -23.49 -25.16 0.92
C ASP A 186 -24.13 -24.47 -0.30
N TYR A 187 -23.92 -23.17 -0.43
CA TYR A 187 -24.37 -22.38 -1.58
C TYR A 187 -23.83 -22.96 -2.90
N LEU A 188 -22.52 -23.14 -3.01
CA LEU A 188 -21.89 -23.65 -4.23
C LEU A 188 -22.34 -25.07 -4.54
N THR A 189 -22.46 -25.94 -3.52
CA THR A 189 -22.99 -27.30 -3.69
C THR A 189 -24.37 -27.27 -4.33
N GLN A 190 -25.28 -26.44 -3.81
CA GLN A 190 -26.63 -26.30 -4.33
C GLN A 190 -26.64 -25.77 -5.77
N GLN A 191 -25.85 -24.73 -6.05
CA GLN A 191 -25.79 -24.14 -7.40
C GLN A 191 -25.31 -25.16 -8.45
N TYR A 192 -24.22 -25.88 -8.19
CA TYR A 192 -23.69 -26.85 -9.15
C TYR A 192 -24.58 -28.08 -9.33
N LEU A 193 -25.25 -28.54 -8.27
CA LEU A 193 -26.29 -29.57 -8.40
C LEU A 193 -27.47 -29.10 -9.27
N CYS A 194 -27.88 -27.84 -9.15
CA CYS A 194 -28.92 -27.25 -9.99
C CYS A 194 -28.48 -27.07 -11.45
N LEU A 195 -27.22 -26.69 -11.69
CA LEU A 195 -26.64 -26.58 -13.03
C LEU A 195 -26.45 -27.94 -13.72
N GLY A 196 -26.41 -29.03 -12.95
CA GLY A 196 -26.23 -30.38 -13.49
C GLY A 196 -24.83 -30.64 -14.06
N ARG A 197 -23.82 -29.89 -13.60
CA ARG A 197 -22.42 -30.05 -13.97
C ARG A 197 -21.50 -29.82 -12.77
N ASP A 198 -20.29 -30.35 -12.86
CA ASP A 198 -19.24 -30.12 -11.87
C ASP A 198 -18.59 -28.73 -12.03
N PRO A 199 -18.14 -28.10 -10.93
CA PRO A 199 -17.30 -26.90 -10.97
C PRO A 199 -15.89 -27.17 -11.50
N THR A 200 -15.30 -26.15 -12.13
CA THR A 200 -13.85 -26.11 -12.35
C THR A 200 -13.11 -25.46 -11.17
N ASP A 201 -11.81 -25.73 -11.04
CA ASP A 201 -10.95 -25.06 -10.06
C ASP A 201 -10.91 -23.53 -10.25
N VAL A 202 -10.93 -23.07 -11.50
CA VAL A 202 -11.00 -21.64 -11.86
C VAL A 202 -12.25 -20.98 -11.31
N GLU A 203 -13.40 -21.62 -11.48
CA GLU A 203 -14.70 -21.11 -11.03
C GLU A 203 -14.75 -20.97 -9.51
N LEU A 204 -14.25 -21.98 -8.78
CA LEU A 204 -14.20 -21.97 -7.32
C LEU A 204 -13.19 -20.93 -6.78
N MET A 205 -12.00 -20.85 -7.38
CA MET A 205 -11.01 -19.85 -6.98
C MET A 205 -11.50 -18.43 -7.25
N MET A 206 -12.11 -18.18 -8.41
CA MET A 206 -12.72 -16.89 -8.74
C MET A 206 -13.81 -16.54 -7.71
N PHE A 207 -14.73 -17.46 -7.42
CA PHE A 207 -15.77 -17.24 -6.41
C PHE A 207 -15.16 -16.91 -5.04
N ALA A 208 -14.13 -17.64 -4.62
CA ALA A 208 -13.45 -17.44 -3.35
C ALA A 208 -12.77 -16.06 -3.23
N GLN A 209 -12.14 -15.57 -4.30
CA GLN A 209 -11.52 -14.24 -4.30
C GLN A 209 -12.58 -13.13 -4.28
N VAL A 210 -13.58 -13.21 -5.18
CA VAL A 210 -14.69 -12.25 -5.28
C VAL A 210 -15.49 -12.17 -3.97
N ASN A 211 -15.62 -13.28 -3.25
CA ASN A 211 -16.34 -13.34 -1.97
C ASN A 211 -15.44 -13.36 -0.74
N SER A 212 -14.15 -13.04 -0.87
CA SER A 212 -13.25 -12.89 0.28
C SER A 212 -13.65 -11.70 1.16
N GLU A 213 -13.17 -11.67 2.42
CA GLU A 213 -13.43 -10.52 3.29
C GLU A 213 -12.83 -9.23 2.71
N HIS A 214 -11.64 -9.34 2.12
CA HIS A 214 -10.94 -8.23 1.49
C HIS A 214 -11.72 -7.59 0.33
N CYS A 215 -12.49 -8.36 -0.45
CA CYS A 215 -13.23 -7.85 -1.61
C CYS A 215 -14.68 -7.46 -1.27
N ARG A 216 -15.34 -8.16 -0.33
CA ARG A 216 -16.76 -7.90 0.02
C ARG A 216 -16.98 -7.01 1.22
N HIS A 217 -15.92 -6.76 2.02
CA HIS A 217 -16.04 -5.98 3.25
C HIS A 217 -17.19 -6.50 4.12
N LYS A 218 -17.26 -7.83 4.33
CA LYS A 218 -18.43 -8.48 4.97
C LYS A 218 -18.59 -7.99 6.40
N ILE A 219 -17.49 -7.71 7.13
CA ILE A 219 -17.53 -7.14 8.48
C ILE A 219 -18.14 -5.73 8.45
N PHE A 220 -17.71 -4.89 7.51
CA PHE A 220 -18.22 -3.53 7.36
C PHE A 220 -19.69 -3.49 6.96
N ASN A 221 -20.13 -4.51 6.23
CA ASN A 221 -21.52 -4.71 5.85
C ASN A 221 -22.33 -5.57 6.82
N ALA A 222 -21.77 -6.07 7.93
CA ALA A 222 -22.46 -7.02 8.81
C ALA A 222 -23.64 -6.41 9.58
N HIS A 223 -24.53 -7.28 10.05
CA HIS A 223 -25.45 -6.98 11.16
C HIS A 223 -24.72 -7.18 12.49
N TRP A 224 -24.96 -6.29 13.45
CA TRP A 224 -24.23 -6.26 14.72
C TRP A 224 -25.19 -6.45 15.89
N VAL A 225 -24.82 -7.34 16.81
CA VAL A 225 -25.45 -7.51 18.12
C VAL A 225 -24.37 -7.34 19.18
N ILE A 226 -24.48 -6.32 20.03
CA ILE A 226 -23.46 -6.00 21.04
C ILE A 226 -24.10 -6.04 22.42
N GLY A 227 -23.64 -6.92 23.30
CA GLY A 227 -24.23 -7.10 24.64
C GLY A 227 -25.69 -7.57 24.61
N GLY A 228 -26.06 -8.35 23.59
CA GLY A 228 -27.43 -8.81 23.36
C GLY A 228 -28.37 -7.81 22.69
N GLU A 229 -27.92 -6.58 22.43
CA GLU A 229 -28.71 -5.55 21.75
C GLU A 229 -28.39 -5.49 20.26
N ALA A 230 -29.43 -5.56 19.42
CA ALA A 230 -29.28 -5.37 17.97
C ALA A 230 -28.95 -3.91 17.66
N MET A 231 -27.84 -3.69 16.97
CA MET A 231 -27.41 -2.37 16.55
C MET A 231 -28.12 -1.98 15.23
N PRO A 232 -28.48 -0.69 15.06
CA PRO A 232 -29.32 -0.25 13.95
C PRO A 232 -28.59 -0.25 12.59
N ASP A 233 -27.29 0.05 12.60
CA ASP A 233 -26.52 0.34 11.39
C ASP A 233 -25.34 -0.62 11.23
N SER A 234 -24.99 -0.93 9.99
CA SER A 234 -23.68 -1.52 9.67
C SER A 234 -22.57 -0.46 9.73
N LEU A 235 -21.31 -0.85 9.89
CA LEU A 235 -20.18 0.09 9.89
C LEU A 235 -20.15 0.96 8.62
N PHE A 236 -20.34 0.35 7.45
CA PHE A 236 -20.36 1.09 6.19
C PHE A 236 -21.57 2.04 6.08
N GLY A 237 -22.74 1.61 6.56
CA GLY A 237 -23.92 2.48 6.65
C GLY A 237 -23.67 3.73 7.51
N MET A 238 -22.96 3.57 8.62
CA MET A 238 -22.52 4.69 9.45
C MET A 238 -21.60 5.64 8.68
N ILE A 239 -20.58 5.12 7.99
CA ILE A 239 -19.67 5.93 7.18
C ILE A 239 -20.40 6.69 6.07
N LYS A 240 -21.32 6.04 5.33
CA LYS A 240 -22.13 6.69 4.29
C LYS A 240 -22.93 7.87 4.80
N THR A 241 -23.41 7.81 6.05
CA THR A 241 -24.17 8.90 6.66
C THR A 241 -23.36 10.20 6.74
N THR A 242 -22.02 10.12 6.89
CA THR A 242 -21.16 11.32 6.89
C THR A 242 -21.28 12.09 5.57
N HIS A 243 -21.17 11.36 4.45
CA HIS A 243 -21.32 11.94 3.12
C HIS A 243 -22.77 12.35 2.84
N GLU A 244 -23.77 11.57 3.28
CA GLU A 244 -25.18 11.94 3.09
C GLU A 244 -25.54 13.27 3.75
N ARG A 245 -24.98 13.54 4.93
CA ARG A 245 -25.14 14.82 5.65
C ARG A 245 -24.30 15.93 5.04
N GLN A 246 -23.16 15.62 4.42
CA GLN A 246 -22.24 16.59 3.85
C GLN A 246 -21.78 16.24 2.43
N LYS A 247 -22.69 16.41 1.46
CA LYS A 247 -22.45 16.10 0.04
C LYS A 247 -21.69 17.18 -0.72
N GLN A 248 -21.74 18.42 -0.25
CA GLN A 248 -21.18 19.57 -0.96
C GLN A 248 -19.66 19.40 -1.19
N GLY A 249 -19.21 19.67 -2.42
CA GLY A 249 -17.81 19.54 -2.82
C GLY A 249 -17.36 18.11 -3.13
N THR A 250 -18.25 17.11 -3.12
CA THR A 250 -17.95 15.73 -3.51
C THR A 250 -18.71 15.36 -4.78
N LEU A 251 -17.97 14.93 -5.81
CA LEU A 251 -18.51 14.53 -7.11
C LEU A 251 -18.77 13.02 -7.20
N VAL A 252 -17.87 12.21 -6.61
CA VAL A 252 -17.95 10.74 -6.56
C VAL A 252 -17.60 10.26 -5.16
N ALA A 253 -18.44 9.39 -4.60
CA ALA A 253 -18.20 8.67 -3.35
C ALA A 253 -18.79 7.25 -3.47
N TYR A 254 -18.04 6.25 -3.02
CA TYR A 254 -18.46 4.83 -2.94
C TYR A 254 -18.96 4.18 -4.25
N ASN A 255 -18.66 4.77 -5.41
CA ASN A 255 -19.12 4.30 -6.73
C ASN A 255 -17.97 4.26 -7.75
N ASP A 256 -16.74 4.24 -7.25
CA ASP A 256 -15.50 4.12 -8.03
C ASP A 256 -14.36 3.73 -7.09
N ASN A 257 -13.18 3.48 -7.66
CA ASN A 257 -11.97 3.09 -6.93
C ASN A 257 -11.44 4.21 -6.04
N ALA A 258 -11.75 5.47 -6.35
CA ALA A 258 -11.37 6.64 -5.57
C ALA A 258 -12.58 7.58 -5.37
N ALA A 259 -12.51 8.43 -4.34
CA ALA A 259 -13.42 9.56 -4.26
C ALA A 259 -12.94 10.68 -5.19
N VAL A 260 -13.88 11.48 -5.70
CA VAL A 260 -13.57 12.70 -6.45
C VAL A 260 -14.22 13.89 -5.76
N ILE A 261 -13.44 14.92 -5.50
CA ILE A 261 -13.85 16.17 -4.85
C ILE A 261 -13.67 17.34 -5.81
N GLU A 262 -14.49 18.37 -5.63
CA GLU A 262 -14.44 19.57 -6.46
C GLU A 262 -13.08 20.26 -6.33
N GLY A 263 -12.47 20.57 -7.47
CA GLY A 263 -11.21 21.30 -7.54
C GLY A 263 -11.44 22.70 -8.09
N GLN A 264 -10.40 23.51 -8.00
CA GLN A 264 -10.45 24.89 -8.45
C GLN A 264 -10.31 24.98 -9.99
N LEU A 265 -10.76 26.12 -10.56
CA LEU A 265 -10.52 26.42 -11.95
C LEU A 265 -9.01 26.64 -12.18
N GLY A 266 -8.44 25.94 -13.16
CA GLY A 266 -7.07 26.15 -13.59
C GLY A 266 -6.88 25.76 -15.05
N CYS A 267 -5.65 25.41 -15.40
CA CYS A 267 -5.29 25.01 -16.76
C CYS A 267 -4.68 23.61 -16.75
N TRP A 268 -5.32 22.66 -17.43
CA TRP A 268 -4.67 21.42 -17.82
C TRP A 268 -3.55 21.74 -18.81
N PHE A 269 -2.37 21.15 -18.61
CA PHE A 269 -1.23 21.28 -19.51
C PHE A 269 -0.90 19.91 -20.08
N LEU A 270 -1.48 19.61 -21.25
CA LEU A 270 -1.44 18.30 -21.89
C LEU A 270 -1.02 18.46 -23.36
N PRO A 271 -0.37 17.44 -23.97
CA PRO A 271 -0.07 17.46 -25.40
C PRO A 271 -1.35 17.38 -26.22
N ASP A 272 -1.47 18.22 -27.23
CA ASP A 272 -2.53 18.12 -28.24
C ASP A 272 -2.38 16.77 -28.98
N PRO A 273 -3.44 15.93 -29.07
CA PRO A 273 -3.34 14.59 -29.63
C PRO A 273 -2.98 14.51 -31.13
N ILE A 274 -3.03 15.62 -31.86
CA ILE A 274 -2.77 15.67 -33.31
C ILE A 274 -1.37 16.24 -33.58
N SER A 275 -1.06 17.41 -33.02
CA SER A 275 0.20 18.13 -33.24
C SER A 275 1.32 17.69 -32.29
N GLY A 276 0.98 17.14 -31.13
CA GLY A 276 1.93 16.86 -30.04
C GLY A 276 2.43 18.08 -29.29
N GLU A 277 1.95 19.29 -29.63
CA GLU A 277 2.30 20.52 -28.91
C GLU A 277 1.58 20.56 -27.56
N PHE A 278 2.28 20.97 -26.51
CA PHE A 278 1.65 21.14 -25.20
C PHE A 278 0.75 22.38 -25.20
N ILE A 279 -0.53 22.18 -24.93
CA ILE A 279 -1.54 23.23 -24.89
C ILE A 279 -2.10 23.41 -23.48
N ARG A 280 -2.66 24.60 -23.24
CA ARG A 280 -3.32 24.94 -21.98
C ARG A 280 -4.83 24.93 -22.19
N THR A 281 -5.52 24.15 -21.38
CA THR A 281 -6.97 24.01 -21.48
C THR A 281 -7.61 24.46 -20.16
N PRO A 282 -8.35 25.60 -20.15
CA PRO A 282 -8.94 26.15 -18.95
C PRO A 282 -10.17 25.33 -18.54
N GLU A 283 -10.03 24.52 -17.50
CA GLU A 283 -11.06 23.62 -16.97
C GLU A 283 -10.85 23.42 -15.47
N PRO A 284 -11.89 23.03 -14.71
CA PRO A 284 -11.70 22.60 -13.33
C PRO A 284 -10.70 21.44 -13.23
N LEU A 285 -9.81 21.52 -12.25
CA LEU A 285 -8.84 20.49 -11.91
C LEU A 285 -9.37 19.70 -10.70
N HIS A 286 -10.44 18.92 -10.91
CA HIS A 286 -11.03 18.11 -9.83
C HIS A 286 -10.00 17.17 -9.23
N ILE A 287 -10.16 16.86 -7.94
CA ILE A 287 -9.16 16.14 -7.16
C ILE A 287 -9.70 14.74 -6.91
N LEU A 288 -8.96 13.72 -7.32
CA LEU A 288 -9.23 12.34 -6.92
C LEU A 288 -8.39 12.00 -5.69
N CYS A 289 -8.93 11.21 -4.77
CA CYS A 289 -8.25 10.85 -3.52
C CYS A 289 -8.47 9.36 -3.20
N LYS A 290 -7.39 8.65 -2.91
CA LYS A 290 -7.44 7.25 -2.47
C LYS A 290 -6.34 6.98 -1.44
N VAL A 291 -6.60 6.02 -0.55
CA VAL A 291 -5.64 5.47 0.39
C VAL A 291 -5.94 3.98 0.57
N GLU A 292 -4.88 3.20 0.66
CA GLU A 292 -4.85 1.74 0.60
C GLU A 292 -3.86 1.20 1.63
N THR A 293 -3.93 -0.10 1.93
CA THR A 293 -2.95 -0.76 2.81
C THR A 293 -2.46 -2.07 2.24
N HIS A 294 -1.22 -2.45 2.59
CA HIS A 294 -0.54 -3.64 2.07
C HIS A 294 0.16 -4.44 3.17
N ASN A 295 -0.59 -4.68 4.24
CA ASN A 295 -0.09 -5.13 5.56
C ASN A 295 0.52 -6.54 5.54
N HIS A 296 -0.23 -7.54 5.05
CA HIS A 296 0.21 -8.94 5.09
C HIS A 296 1.45 -9.19 4.22
N PRO A 297 1.48 -8.80 2.94
CA PRO A 297 2.65 -9.03 2.09
C PRO A 297 3.90 -8.31 2.60
N THR A 298 3.75 -7.10 3.18
CA THR A 298 4.87 -6.37 3.77
C THR A 298 5.45 -7.08 5.00
N GLY A 299 4.63 -7.80 5.77
CA GLY A 299 5.11 -8.63 6.88
C GLY A 299 5.90 -9.87 6.44
N ILE A 300 5.75 -10.32 5.20
CA ILE A 300 6.42 -11.50 4.63
C ILE A 300 7.66 -11.09 3.82
N SER A 301 7.50 -10.17 2.86
CA SER A 301 8.57 -9.65 2.01
C SER A 301 8.42 -8.12 1.91
N PRO A 302 9.09 -7.36 2.79
CA PRO A 302 8.79 -5.95 3.00
C PRO A 302 8.99 -5.06 1.77
N PHE A 303 10.10 -5.24 1.03
CA PHE A 303 10.39 -4.44 -0.16
C PHE A 303 9.27 -4.55 -1.23
N PRO A 304 8.96 -5.74 -1.78
CA PRO A 304 7.92 -5.83 -2.80
C PRO A 304 6.52 -5.59 -2.24
N GLY A 305 6.26 -5.92 -0.96
CA GLY A 305 4.98 -5.64 -0.31
C GLY A 305 4.66 -4.14 -0.30
N ALA A 306 5.63 -3.31 0.06
CA ALA A 306 5.46 -1.86 0.05
C ALA A 306 5.43 -1.25 -1.35
N ALA A 307 6.28 -1.75 -2.26
CA ALA A 307 6.30 -1.29 -3.65
C ALA A 307 4.95 -1.50 -4.33
N THR A 308 4.36 -2.68 -4.16
CA THR A 308 3.05 -3.01 -4.76
C THR A 308 1.88 -2.39 -4.01
N GLY A 309 2.02 -2.08 -2.72
CA GLY A 309 1.09 -1.20 -2.01
C GLY A 309 0.96 0.17 -2.66
N SER A 310 2.09 0.82 -2.99
CA SER A 310 2.08 2.07 -3.77
C SER A 310 1.58 1.85 -5.19
N GLY A 311 2.02 0.77 -5.85
CA GLY A 311 1.60 0.46 -7.21
C GLY A 311 0.10 0.27 -7.37
N GLY A 312 -0.54 -0.54 -6.51
CA GLY A 312 -1.99 -0.77 -6.51
C GLY A 312 -2.77 0.52 -6.34
N GLU A 313 -2.39 1.33 -5.35
CA GLU A 313 -3.06 2.61 -5.08
C GLU A 313 -2.94 3.62 -6.25
N ILE A 314 -1.76 3.70 -6.88
CA ILE A 314 -1.59 4.52 -8.10
C ILE A 314 -2.49 4.02 -9.24
N ARG A 315 -2.77 2.70 -9.33
CA ARG A 315 -3.69 2.19 -10.36
C ARG A 315 -5.13 2.61 -10.10
N ASP A 316 -5.57 2.62 -8.85
CA ASP A 316 -6.90 3.13 -8.48
C ASP A 316 -7.08 4.59 -8.91
N GLU A 317 -6.05 5.41 -8.67
CA GLU A 317 -6.05 6.80 -9.12
C GLU A 317 -6.14 6.90 -10.66
N GLY A 318 -5.32 6.13 -11.39
CA GLY A 318 -5.33 6.11 -12.86
C GLY A 318 -6.65 5.60 -13.45
N ALA A 319 -7.31 4.67 -12.76
CA ALA A 319 -8.57 4.04 -13.17
C ALA A 319 -9.84 4.79 -12.69
N THR A 320 -9.69 5.93 -12.02
CA THR A 320 -10.83 6.73 -11.57
C THR A 320 -11.58 7.32 -12.78
N GLY A 321 -12.90 7.14 -12.79
CA GLY A 321 -13.78 7.57 -13.87
C GLY A 321 -13.38 6.97 -15.22
N ARG A 322 -13.04 7.84 -16.18
CA ARG A 322 -12.58 7.44 -17.53
C ARG A 322 -11.10 7.69 -17.75
N GLY A 323 -10.33 7.80 -16.66
CA GLY A 323 -8.90 8.09 -16.64
C GLY A 323 -8.58 9.23 -15.68
N GLY A 324 -7.82 8.92 -14.63
CA GLY A 324 -7.25 9.88 -13.70
C GLY A 324 -5.75 10.06 -13.90
N LYS A 325 -5.21 11.18 -13.41
CA LYS A 325 -3.77 11.48 -13.43
C LYS A 325 -3.23 11.61 -12.00
N PRO A 326 -2.51 10.60 -11.49
CA PRO A 326 -1.83 10.66 -10.19
C PRO A 326 -0.90 11.86 -10.10
N LYS A 327 -0.88 12.54 -8.94
CA LYS A 327 -0.07 13.76 -8.74
C LYS A 327 0.90 13.65 -7.58
N ALA A 328 0.45 13.27 -6.39
CA ALA A 328 1.28 13.29 -5.17
C ALA A 328 0.84 12.26 -4.15
N GLY A 329 1.79 11.60 -3.49
CA GLY A 329 1.56 10.49 -2.56
C GLY A 329 1.90 10.79 -1.11
N ILE A 330 1.39 9.93 -0.24
CA ILE A 330 1.66 9.81 1.19
C ILE A 330 1.92 8.34 1.53
N THR A 331 2.78 8.08 2.52
CA THR A 331 3.10 6.71 2.97
C THR A 331 3.06 6.62 4.49
N GLY A 332 2.52 5.53 5.05
CA GLY A 332 2.42 5.32 6.48
C GLY A 332 2.95 3.97 6.94
N PHE A 333 3.60 3.93 8.10
CA PHE A 333 4.10 2.69 8.70
C PHE A 333 3.78 2.58 10.19
N SER A 334 3.25 1.43 10.63
CA SER A 334 3.23 1.04 12.04
C SER A 334 3.91 -0.32 12.21
N VAL A 335 4.92 -0.39 13.08
CA VAL A 335 5.70 -1.61 13.37
C VAL A 335 5.91 -1.79 14.87
N SER A 336 6.33 -2.98 15.29
CA SER A 336 6.81 -3.22 16.65
C SER A 336 8.18 -2.56 16.91
N ASP A 337 8.75 -2.73 18.10
CA ASP A 337 10.03 -2.09 18.46
C ASP A 337 11.17 -2.49 17.51
N LEU A 338 11.95 -1.50 17.08
CA LEU A 338 13.04 -1.67 16.12
C LEU A 338 14.20 -2.47 16.69
N ARG A 339 14.51 -2.31 17.98
CA ARG A 339 15.62 -2.98 18.69
C ARG A 339 16.93 -2.86 17.92
N LEU A 340 17.34 -1.61 17.69
CA LEU A 340 18.56 -1.30 16.94
C LEU A 340 19.77 -2.01 17.58
N PRO A 341 20.56 -2.79 16.82
CA PRO A 341 21.70 -3.51 17.37
C PRO A 341 22.71 -2.57 18.05
N GLY A 342 22.99 -2.82 19.33
CA GLY A 342 23.90 -2.00 20.14
C GLY A 342 23.31 -0.68 20.65
N LEU A 343 22.02 -0.41 20.37
CA LEU A 343 21.30 0.80 20.76
C LEU A 343 19.89 0.47 21.28
N SER A 344 19.77 -0.59 22.09
CA SER A 344 18.50 -0.94 22.73
C SER A 344 18.01 0.17 23.63
N MET A 345 16.72 0.47 23.54
CA MET A 345 16.06 1.51 24.32
C MET A 345 15.37 0.91 25.56
N PRO A 346 15.24 1.68 26.66
CA PRO A 346 14.77 1.14 27.94
C PRO A 346 13.32 0.65 27.93
N TRP A 347 12.49 1.09 26.96
CA TRP A 347 11.11 0.65 26.83
C TRP A 347 10.94 -0.62 26.01
N GLU A 348 11.96 -1.04 25.25
CA GLU A 348 11.81 -2.13 24.29
C GLU A 348 11.69 -3.47 25.02
N LEU A 349 10.57 -4.17 24.78
CA LEU A 349 10.37 -5.50 25.36
C LEU A 349 11.36 -6.51 24.77
N PRO A 350 11.73 -7.58 25.52
CA PRO A 350 12.58 -8.64 25.02
C PRO A 350 12.07 -9.19 23.68
N ASN A 351 12.97 -9.34 22.71
CA ASN A 351 12.59 -9.77 21.37
C ASN A 351 11.82 -11.10 21.38
N MET A 352 10.75 -11.17 20.59
CA MET A 352 9.91 -12.36 20.45
C MET A 352 9.82 -12.69 18.96
N PRO A 353 10.86 -13.28 18.34
CA PRO A 353 10.91 -13.41 16.89
C PRO A 353 9.88 -14.41 16.34
N ASN A 354 9.28 -14.07 15.21
CA ASN A 354 8.50 -15.00 14.39
C ASN A 354 9.36 -15.44 13.19
N PRO A 355 9.74 -16.72 13.05
CA PRO A 355 10.63 -17.18 11.97
C PRO A 355 10.01 -17.08 10.56
N ARG A 356 8.70 -16.82 10.47
CA ARG A 356 7.95 -16.73 9.20
C ARG A 356 7.72 -15.31 8.71
N GLN A 357 8.10 -14.30 9.49
CA GLN A 357 7.87 -12.89 9.16
C GLN A 357 9.16 -12.08 9.31
N ALA A 358 9.22 -10.98 8.56
CA ALA A 358 10.26 -9.99 8.74
C ALA A 358 10.12 -9.29 10.11
N GLY A 359 11.24 -9.03 10.78
CA GLY A 359 11.23 -8.22 12.01
C GLY A 359 10.97 -6.75 11.72
N ALA A 360 10.52 -5.98 12.73
CA ALA A 360 10.21 -4.55 12.58
C ALA A 360 11.36 -3.73 11.96
N LEU A 361 12.60 -3.95 12.40
CA LEU A 361 13.77 -3.30 11.80
C LEU A 361 13.97 -3.68 10.33
N GLN A 362 13.79 -4.95 9.97
CA GLN A 362 13.91 -5.38 8.59
C GLN A 362 12.84 -4.70 7.72
N ILE A 363 11.60 -4.65 8.21
CA ILE A 363 10.50 -3.93 7.56
C ILE A 363 10.90 -2.47 7.31
N MET A 364 11.39 -1.76 8.33
CA MET A 364 11.76 -0.33 8.17
C MET A 364 13.03 -0.09 7.35
N LEU A 365 13.86 -1.11 7.12
CA LEU A 365 15.02 -1.01 6.22
C LEU A 365 14.68 -1.31 4.76
N GLU A 366 13.61 -2.05 4.49
CA GLU A 366 13.28 -2.57 3.16
C GLU A 366 11.99 -1.98 2.58
N ALA A 367 10.91 -1.93 3.37
CA ALA A 367 9.60 -1.46 2.91
C ALA A 367 9.59 0.02 2.47
N PRO A 368 10.16 0.98 3.22
CA PRO A 368 10.24 2.37 2.75
C PRO A 368 10.99 2.51 1.42
N ILE A 369 12.06 1.71 1.22
CA ILE A 369 12.80 1.71 -0.04
C ILE A 369 11.96 1.11 -1.17
N GLY A 370 11.18 0.07 -0.90
CA GLY A 370 10.24 -0.53 -1.85
C GLY A 370 9.20 0.48 -2.35
N GLY A 371 8.47 1.11 -1.42
CA GLY A 371 7.47 2.15 -1.75
C GLY A 371 8.10 3.34 -2.48
N ALA A 372 9.24 3.86 -1.97
CA ALA A 372 9.96 4.95 -2.62
C ALA A 372 10.46 4.58 -4.02
N SER A 373 10.98 3.36 -4.22
CA SER A 373 11.43 2.90 -5.54
C SER A 373 10.29 2.89 -6.54
N PHE A 374 9.08 2.49 -6.12
CA PHE A 374 7.91 2.52 -6.98
C PHE A 374 7.52 3.95 -7.35
N ASN A 375 7.34 4.82 -6.35
CA ASN A 375 6.99 6.23 -6.54
C ASN A 375 8.01 6.96 -7.43
N ASN A 376 9.31 6.74 -7.22
CA ASN A 376 10.39 7.36 -7.97
C ASN A 376 10.40 6.93 -9.44
N GLU A 377 10.34 5.62 -9.71
CA GLU A 377 10.41 5.09 -11.08
C GLU A 377 9.11 5.33 -11.86
N PHE A 378 7.95 5.35 -11.19
CA PHE A 378 6.68 5.79 -11.79
C PHE A 378 6.65 7.30 -12.07
N GLY A 379 7.27 8.10 -11.21
CA GLY A 379 7.31 9.56 -11.31
C GLY A 379 6.19 10.27 -10.56
N ARG A 380 5.84 9.78 -9.36
CA ARG A 380 4.95 10.44 -8.40
C ARG A 380 5.75 10.79 -7.14
N PRO A 381 5.76 12.06 -6.69
CA PRO A 381 6.46 12.44 -5.47
C PRO A 381 5.69 11.97 -4.22
N ASN A 382 6.41 11.56 -3.17
CA ASN A 382 5.82 11.21 -1.88
C ASN A 382 6.12 12.32 -0.84
N ILE A 383 5.12 13.15 -0.56
CA ILE A 383 5.27 14.45 0.12
C ILE A 383 4.66 14.50 1.53
N GLY A 384 4.15 13.37 2.05
CA GLY A 384 3.66 13.26 3.41
C GLY A 384 3.71 11.82 3.93
N GLY A 385 3.41 11.62 5.20
CA GLY A 385 3.39 10.29 5.81
C GLY A 385 3.44 10.29 7.33
N TYR A 386 3.37 9.09 7.92
CA TYR A 386 3.53 8.88 9.36
C TYR A 386 4.39 7.63 9.63
N PHE A 387 4.98 7.55 10.82
CA PHE A 387 5.72 6.36 11.25
C PHE A 387 5.55 6.15 12.75
N ARG A 388 4.98 5.00 13.16
CA ARG A 388 4.78 4.61 14.55
C ARG A 388 5.51 3.32 14.89
N THR A 389 6.10 3.28 16.08
CA THR A 389 6.55 2.05 16.73
C THR A 389 5.72 1.80 17.98
N LEU A 390 5.18 0.60 18.15
CA LEU A 390 4.48 0.20 19.38
C LEU A 390 4.61 -1.30 19.62
N GLU A 391 5.15 -1.66 20.78
CA GLU A 391 5.05 -3.01 21.32
C GLU A 391 5.03 -2.97 22.85
N VAL A 392 3.90 -3.35 23.44
CA VAL A 392 3.66 -3.23 24.89
C VAL A 392 3.00 -4.49 25.43
N ALA A 393 3.07 -4.70 26.75
CA ALA A 393 2.35 -5.78 27.40
C ALA A 393 0.82 -5.57 27.28
N CYS A 394 0.06 -6.66 27.28
CA CYS A 394 -1.38 -6.56 27.45
C CYS A 394 -1.73 -6.15 28.89
N ALA A 395 -2.91 -5.57 29.10
CA ALA A 395 -3.36 -5.09 30.41
C ALA A 395 -3.45 -6.18 31.50
N SER A 396 -3.50 -7.47 31.12
CA SER A 396 -3.45 -8.58 32.06
C SER A 396 -2.03 -8.94 32.54
N ASP A 397 -1.03 -8.13 32.18
CA ASP A 397 0.41 -8.34 32.43
C ASP A 397 0.96 -9.67 31.87
N SER A 398 0.23 -10.34 30.98
CA SER A 398 0.72 -11.54 30.32
C SER A 398 1.79 -11.19 29.30
N HIS A 399 3.02 -11.67 29.50
CA HIS A 399 4.10 -11.53 28.53
C HIS A 399 3.93 -12.39 27.26
N GLN A 400 2.97 -13.33 27.25
CA GLN A 400 2.69 -14.21 26.11
C GLN A 400 1.79 -13.53 25.05
N VAL A 401 1.02 -12.52 25.46
CA VAL A 401 0.17 -11.72 24.58
C VAL A 401 0.60 -10.26 24.67
N ARG A 402 1.10 -9.71 23.56
CA ARG A 402 1.52 -8.31 23.48
C ARG A 402 0.58 -7.52 22.58
N ARG A 403 0.53 -6.20 22.79
CA ARG A 403 -0.10 -5.26 21.86
C ARG A 403 0.98 -4.65 20.97
N GLY A 404 0.84 -4.70 19.66
CA GLY A 404 1.84 -4.18 18.73
C GLY A 404 1.69 -4.66 17.29
N TYR A 405 2.66 -4.36 16.44
CA TYR A 405 2.57 -4.52 14.99
C TYR A 405 3.62 -5.47 14.42
N HIS A 406 3.56 -6.75 14.78
CA HIS A 406 4.31 -7.80 14.08
C HIS A 406 3.79 -7.98 12.65
N LYS A 407 2.46 -7.95 12.46
CA LYS A 407 1.88 -7.63 11.15
C LYS A 407 1.89 -6.10 11.03
N PRO A 408 2.69 -5.53 10.13
CA PRO A 408 2.85 -4.08 10.06
C PRO A 408 1.59 -3.42 9.49
N ILE A 409 1.43 -2.13 9.76
CA ILE A 409 0.67 -1.28 8.85
C ILE A 409 1.65 -0.79 7.79
N MET A 410 1.32 -1.03 6.53
CA MET A 410 1.95 -0.37 5.38
C MET A 410 0.83 0.30 4.61
N LEU A 411 0.82 1.62 4.64
CA LEU A 411 -0.20 2.45 4.02
C LEU A 411 0.40 3.22 2.85
N ALA A 412 -0.31 3.26 1.74
CA ALA A 412 0.00 4.09 0.59
C ALA A 412 -1.26 4.84 0.16
N GLY A 413 -1.13 6.08 -0.25
CA GLY A 413 -2.27 6.89 -0.67
C GLY A 413 -1.84 8.15 -1.37
N GLY A 414 -2.81 8.92 -1.82
CA GLY A 414 -2.69 10.35 -2.03
C GLY A 414 -3.74 10.88 -2.99
N LEU A 415 -3.30 11.79 -3.86
CA LEU A 415 -4.20 12.49 -4.76
C LEU A 415 -3.67 12.61 -6.19
N GLY A 416 -4.63 12.83 -7.09
CA GLY A 416 -4.42 13.15 -8.49
C GLY A 416 -5.46 14.15 -8.99
N ASN A 417 -5.50 14.37 -10.30
CA ASN A 417 -6.55 15.14 -10.95
C ASN A 417 -7.35 14.32 -11.96
N VAL A 418 -8.62 14.69 -12.13
CA VAL A 418 -9.52 14.16 -13.16
C VAL A 418 -10.27 15.32 -13.85
N ARG A 419 -10.46 15.21 -15.17
CA ARG A 419 -11.22 16.22 -15.95
C ARG A 419 -12.70 16.07 -15.69
N GLY A 420 -13.46 17.18 -15.73
CA GLY A 420 -14.91 17.19 -15.49
C GLY A 420 -15.68 16.17 -16.35
N ASP A 421 -15.39 16.10 -17.64
CA ASP A 421 -16.04 15.16 -18.58
C ASP A 421 -15.64 13.68 -18.36
N HIS A 422 -14.68 13.41 -17.48
CA HIS A 422 -14.12 12.07 -17.21
C HIS A 422 -14.39 11.58 -15.78
N VAL A 423 -15.03 12.40 -14.92
CA VAL A 423 -15.31 12.05 -13.52
C VAL A 423 -16.17 10.79 -13.40
N TYR A 424 -17.15 10.62 -14.28
CA TYR A 424 -18.10 9.51 -14.23
C TYR A 424 -17.77 8.44 -15.27
N LYS A 425 -17.84 7.17 -14.87
CA LYS A 425 -17.79 6.03 -15.79
C LYS A 425 -19.01 6.04 -16.72
N ASN A 426 -18.80 5.67 -17.98
CA ASN A 426 -19.92 5.49 -18.92
C ASN A 426 -20.45 4.05 -18.84
N THR A 427 -21.75 3.89 -19.10
CA THR A 427 -22.33 2.56 -19.31
C THR A 427 -21.77 1.95 -20.60
N MET A 428 -21.22 0.74 -20.49
CA MET A 428 -20.68 0.00 -21.62
C MET A 428 -21.80 -0.54 -22.52
N PRO A 429 -21.71 -0.39 -23.85
CA PRO A 429 -22.64 -1.03 -24.78
C PRO A 429 -22.23 -2.48 -25.10
N VAL A 430 -23.21 -3.27 -25.54
CA VAL A 430 -22.96 -4.61 -26.12
C VAL A 430 -22.01 -4.49 -27.31
N GLY A 431 -21.05 -5.41 -27.41
CA GLY A 431 -20.06 -5.44 -28.48
C GLY A 431 -18.79 -4.61 -28.20
N ALA A 432 -18.73 -3.88 -27.08
CA ALA A 432 -17.50 -3.22 -26.64
C ALA A 432 -16.36 -4.23 -26.46
N LYS A 433 -15.15 -3.80 -26.80
CA LYS A 433 -13.93 -4.60 -26.67
C LYS A 433 -13.36 -4.47 -25.28
N LEU A 434 -13.09 -5.62 -24.65
CA LEU A 434 -12.56 -5.72 -23.30
C LEU A 434 -11.04 -5.93 -23.41
N VAL A 435 -10.29 -5.00 -22.83
CA VAL A 435 -8.84 -4.90 -23.00
C VAL A 435 -8.16 -5.06 -21.65
N VAL A 436 -7.07 -5.84 -21.62
CA VAL A 436 -6.08 -5.81 -20.54
C VAL A 436 -4.94 -4.91 -20.99
N LEU A 437 -4.66 -3.85 -20.22
CA LEU A 437 -3.56 -2.91 -20.45
C LEU A 437 -2.47 -3.15 -19.40
N GLY A 438 -1.22 -3.34 -19.83
CA GLY A 438 -0.04 -3.40 -18.97
C GLY A 438 0.64 -4.77 -18.89
N GLY A 439 1.19 -5.08 -17.72
CA GLY A 439 2.11 -6.21 -17.54
C GLY A 439 1.52 -7.59 -17.86
N PRO A 440 2.35 -8.57 -18.27
CA PRO A 440 1.88 -9.94 -18.51
C PRO A 440 1.58 -10.68 -17.20
N ALA A 441 0.72 -11.69 -17.30
CA ALA A 441 0.44 -12.62 -16.22
C ALA A 441 1.71 -13.38 -15.79
N MET A 442 1.83 -13.60 -14.48
CA MET A 442 2.89 -14.35 -13.82
C MET A 442 2.27 -15.05 -12.60
N LEU A 443 2.89 -16.12 -12.09
CA LEU A 443 2.36 -16.84 -10.93
C LEU A 443 2.70 -16.08 -9.63
N ILE A 444 1.99 -14.98 -9.42
CA ILE A 444 2.21 -14.02 -8.33
C ILE A 444 0.88 -13.80 -7.62
N GLY A 445 0.89 -13.79 -6.29
CA GLY A 445 -0.30 -13.41 -5.50
C GLY A 445 -1.50 -14.33 -5.65
N LEU A 446 -1.33 -15.58 -6.12
CA LEU A 446 -2.47 -16.48 -6.29
C LEU A 446 -3.16 -16.70 -4.94
N GLY A 447 -4.39 -16.22 -4.82
CA GLY A 447 -5.16 -16.30 -3.58
C GLY A 447 -4.87 -15.20 -2.55
N GLY A 448 -4.25 -14.08 -2.94
CA GLY A 448 -3.86 -12.99 -2.03
C GLY A 448 -5.03 -12.38 -1.25
N GLY A 449 -6.22 -12.25 -1.85
CA GLY A 449 -7.44 -11.83 -1.18
C GLY A 449 -7.84 -12.77 -0.02
N ALA A 450 -7.73 -14.08 -0.24
CA ALA A 450 -7.97 -15.09 0.81
C ALA A 450 -6.85 -15.11 1.86
N ALA A 451 -5.58 -15.05 1.44
CA ALA A 451 -4.42 -15.07 2.33
C ALA A 451 -4.35 -13.83 3.24
N SER A 452 -4.75 -12.66 2.75
CA SER A 452 -4.82 -11.43 3.54
C SER A 452 -5.97 -11.43 4.57
N SER A 453 -7.01 -12.24 4.33
CA SER A 453 -8.18 -12.40 5.19
C SER A 453 -7.93 -13.30 6.41
N VAL A 454 -6.82 -14.05 6.46
CA VAL A 454 -6.45 -14.93 7.58
C VAL A 454 -5.38 -14.34 8.50
N ALA A 455 -5.33 -14.81 9.76
CA ALA A 455 -4.32 -14.39 10.73
C ALA A 455 -2.91 -14.83 10.31
N ALA A 456 -1.91 -13.96 10.49
CA ALA A 456 -0.57 -14.25 10.03
C ALA A 456 0.15 -15.29 10.92
N GLY A 457 0.83 -16.26 10.28
CA GLY A 457 1.61 -17.31 10.94
C GLY A 457 0.96 -18.72 10.92
N GLN A 458 -0.30 -18.85 10.48
CA GLN A 458 -1.01 -20.14 10.37
C GLN A 458 -0.94 -20.81 8.97
N SER A 459 -0.27 -20.19 8.00
CA SER A 459 -0.18 -20.64 6.59
C SER A 459 0.75 -21.86 6.40
N THR A 460 0.81 -22.46 5.21
CA THR A 460 1.90 -23.37 4.80
C THR A 460 3.04 -22.58 4.14
N GLU A 461 4.24 -23.17 4.00
CA GLU A 461 5.39 -22.50 3.34
C GLU A 461 5.09 -22.11 1.88
N SER A 462 4.25 -22.88 1.18
CA SER A 462 3.81 -22.55 -0.18
C SER A 462 2.93 -21.30 -0.25
N LEU A 463 2.12 -21.03 0.77
CA LEU A 463 1.28 -19.82 0.88
C LEU A 463 2.11 -18.55 1.17
N ASP A 464 3.24 -18.68 1.87
CA ASP A 464 4.15 -17.54 2.11
C ASP A 464 4.82 -17.09 0.80
N PHE A 465 5.10 -18.02 -0.13
CA PHE A 465 5.60 -17.67 -1.47
C PHE A 465 4.54 -17.04 -2.37
N ALA A 466 3.29 -17.47 -2.26
CA ALA A 466 2.18 -16.81 -2.96
C ALA A 466 2.03 -15.34 -2.52
N SER A 467 2.47 -15.00 -1.32
CA SER A 467 2.44 -13.63 -0.78
C SER A 467 3.60 -12.74 -1.23
N VAL A 468 4.60 -13.29 -1.95
CA VAL A 468 5.71 -12.51 -2.50
C VAL A 468 5.24 -11.77 -3.74
N GLN A 469 5.22 -10.45 -3.64
CA GLN A 469 4.77 -9.56 -4.72
C GLN A 469 5.92 -9.17 -5.65
N ARG A 470 5.59 -8.53 -6.79
CA ARG A 470 6.57 -8.04 -7.78
C ARG A 470 6.08 -6.74 -8.41
N GLY A 471 6.79 -5.64 -8.17
CA GLY A 471 6.52 -4.37 -8.84
C GLY A 471 7.46 -4.12 -10.03
N ASN A 472 6.92 -3.58 -11.13
CA ASN A 472 7.66 -3.00 -12.25
C ASN A 472 7.12 -1.59 -12.59
N PRO A 473 7.55 -0.54 -11.86
CA PRO A 473 6.93 0.78 -11.93
C PRO A 473 7.01 1.42 -13.33
N GLU A 474 8.06 1.12 -14.11
CA GLU A 474 8.19 1.59 -15.50
C GLU A 474 7.05 1.09 -16.41
N MET A 475 6.58 -0.15 -16.23
CA MET A 475 5.41 -0.66 -16.96
C MET A 475 4.16 0.12 -16.58
N GLN A 476 3.97 0.39 -15.29
CA GLN A 476 2.82 1.20 -14.84
C GLN A 476 2.91 2.64 -15.34
N ARG A 477 4.12 3.21 -15.49
CA ARG A 477 4.30 4.51 -16.13
C ARG A 477 3.87 4.47 -17.61
N ARG A 478 4.22 3.43 -18.36
CA ARG A 478 3.75 3.24 -19.74
C ARG A 478 2.21 3.17 -19.81
N CYS A 479 1.58 2.45 -18.89
CA CYS A 479 0.12 2.44 -18.77
C CYS A 479 -0.44 3.84 -18.49
N GLN A 480 0.18 4.59 -17.58
CA GLN A 480 -0.26 5.95 -17.24
C GLN A 480 -0.13 6.90 -18.43
N GLU A 481 0.91 6.78 -19.27
CA GLU A 481 1.04 7.61 -20.48
C GLU A 481 -0.07 7.29 -21.51
N VAL A 482 -0.52 6.03 -21.60
CA VAL A 482 -1.70 5.67 -22.41
C VAL A 482 -2.95 6.32 -21.85
N ILE A 483 -3.16 6.25 -20.53
CA ILE A 483 -4.29 6.89 -19.85
C ILE A 483 -4.24 8.42 -20.06
N ASP A 484 -3.08 9.04 -19.89
CA ASP A 484 -2.87 10.48 -20.09
C ASP A 484 -3.15 10.91 -21.54
N ALA A 485 -2.75 10.12 -22.53
CA ALA A 485 -3.07 10.36 -23.94
C ALA A 485 -4.57 10.24 -24.23
N CYS A 486 -5.27 9.31 -23.57
CA CYS A 486 -6.73 9.19 -23.61
C CYS A 486 -7.40 10.42 -22.95
N ILE A 487 -6.90 10.89 -21.81
CA ILE A 487 -7.36 12.10 -21.12
C ILE A 487 -7.18 13.34 -22.00
N ALA A 488 -6.05 13.46 -22.71
CA ALA A 488 -5.73 14.59 -23.59
C ALA A 488 -6.74 14.76 -24.74
N ARG A 489 -7.43 13.69 -25.15
CA ARG A 489 -8.49 13.71 -26.17
C ARG A 489 -9.81 14.32 -25.70
N GLY A 490 -9.94 14.62 -24.40
CA GLY A 490 -11.13 15.28 -23.84
C GLY A 490 -12.40 14.50 -24.15
N LYS A 491 -13.35 15.13 -24.85
CA LYS A 491 -14.63 14.49 -25.23
C LYS A 491 -14.45 13.25 -26.12
N ASN A 492 -13.34 13.17 -26.86
CA ASN A 492 -13.02 12.05 -27.73
C ASN A 492 -12.15 10.98 -27.04
N ASN A 493 -12.12 10.94 -25.70
CA ASN A 493 -11.46 9.89 -24.95
C ASN A 493 -12.06 8.50 -25.34
N PRO A 494 -11.26 7.54 -25.84
CA PRO A 494 -11.74 6.23 -26.28
C PRO A 494 -12.12 5.28 -25.13
N VAL A 495 -11.70 5.59 -23.89
CA VAL A 495 -12.04 4.80 -22.71
C VAL A 495 -13.49 5.03 -22.35
N ILE A 496 -14.29 3.96 -22.35
CA ILE A 496 -15.69 3.97 -21.89
C ILE A 496 -15.72 3.85 -20.36
N THR A 497 -15.01 2.85 -19.86
CA THR A 497 -14.82 2.54 -18.44
C THR A 497 -13.47 1.86 -18.27
N ILE A 498 -12.85 2.04 -17.11
CA ILE A 498 -11.56 1.48 -16.73
C ILE A 498 -11.62 1.05 -15.25
N HIS A 499 -10.85 0.02 -14.92
CA HIS A 499 -10.71 -0.49 -13.56
C HIS A 499 -9.27 -0.97 -13.34
N ASP A 500 -8.78 -0.87 -12.10
CA ASP A 500 -7.51 -1.47 -11.72
C ASP A 500 -7.60 -3.01 -11.74
N VAL A 501 -6.44 -3.67 -11.77
CA VAL A 501 -6.34 -5.11 -11.47
C VAL A 501 -5.54 -5.27 -10.18
N GLY A 502 -6.23 -5.74 -9.13
CA GLY A 502 -5.70 -5.94 -7.78
C GLY A 502 -5.94 -7.36 -7.27
N ALA A 503 -6.57 -7.47 -6.10
CA ALA A 503 -6.89 -8.75 -5.46
C ALA A 503 -7.80 -9.62 -6.36
N GLY A 504 -7.47 -10.91 -6.46
CA GLY A 504 -8.17 -11.83 -7.36
C GLY A 504 -7.85 -11.66 -8.86
N GLY A 505 -7.06 -10.66 -9.25
CA GLY A 505 -6.61 -10.47 -10.62
C GLY A 505 -7.75 -10.23 -11.62
N LEU A 506 -7.63 -10.81 -12.82
CA LEU A 506 -8.64 -10.68 -13.88
C LEU A 506 -9.97 -11.32 -13.48
N SER A 507 -9.93 -12.30 -12.58
CA SER A 507 -11.11 -12.98 -12.05
C SER A 507 -12.03 -12.10 -11.21
N ASN A 508 -11.52 -10.97 -10.69
CA ASN A 508 -12.35 -9.95 -10.06
C ASN A 508 -12.62 -8.78 -11.03
N ALA A 509 -11.55 -8.23 -11.62
CA ALA A 509 -11.64 -6.97 -12.36
C ALA A 509 -12.50 -7.06 -13.64
N LEU A 510 -12.39 -8.14 -14.43
CA LEU A 510 -13.19 -8.28 -15.65
C LEU A 510 -14.68 -8.54 -15.35
N PRO A 511 -15.04 -9.44 -14.40
CA PRO A 511 -16.43 -9.59 -13.98
C PRO A 511 -17.05 -8.32 -13.39
N GLU A 512 -16.33 -7.56 -12.57
CA GLU A 512 -16.81 -6.27 -12.04
C GLU A 512 -17.08 -5.27 -13.18
N LEU A 513 -16.13 -5.11 -14.11
CA LEU A 513 -16.25 -4.17 -15.23
C LEU A 513 -17.49 -4.41 -16.11
N ILE A 514 -17.83 -5.69 -16.39
CA ILE A 514 -19.03 -6.04 -17.17
C ILE A 514 -20.31 -5.98 -16.33
N HIS A 515 -20.23 -6.37 -15.04
CA HIS A 515 -21.36 -6.37 -14.12
C HIS A 515 -21.88 -4.95 -13.84
N ASP A 516 -20.98 -3.97 -13.72
CA ASP A 516 -21.32 -2.55 -13.54
C ASP A 516 -22.21 -1.99 -14.67
N SER A 517 -22.15 -2.60 -15.86
CA SER A 517 -23.00 -2.25 -17.01
C SER A 517 -24.15 -3.23 -17.23
N SER A 518 -24.40 -4.16 -16.30
CA SER A 518 -25.39 -5.23 -16.42
C SER A 518 -25.22 -6.09 -17.69
N LEU A 519 -23.95 -6.36 -18.05
CA LEU A 519 -23.56 -7.16 -19.21
C LEU A 519 -22.80 -8.42 -18.76
N GLY A 520 -22.67 -9.36 -19.69
CA GLY A 520 -21.79 -10.51 -19.61
C GLY A 520 -20.60 -10.32 -20.54
N GLY A 521 -19.79 -11.37 -20.70
CA GLY A 521 -18.57 -11.28 -21.47
C GLY A 521 -18.11 -12.63 -21.98
N GLU A 522 -17.63 -12.64 -23.22
CA GLU A 522 -16.94 -13.78 -23.81
C GLU A 522 -15.45 -13.45 -23.91
N PHE A 523 -14.61 -14.29 -23.29
CA PHE A 523 -13.17 -14.11 -23.17
C PHE A 523 -12.40 -15.29 -23.75
N VAL A 524 -11.17 -15.02 -24.17
CA VAL A 524 -10.25 -16.04 -24.67
C VAL A 524 -8.97 -16.01 -23.85
N LEU A 525 -8.72 -17.07 -23.10
CA LEU A 525 -7.62 -17.16 -22.14
C LEU A 525 -6.25 -17.06 -22.83
N SER A 526 -6.09 -17.63 -24.03
CA SER A 526 -4.84 -17.57 -24.81
C SER A 526 -4.47 -16.16 -25.28
N GLU A 527 -5.41 -15.20 -25.27
CA GLU A 527 -5.15 -13.80 -25.64
C GLU A 527 -4.58 -12.99 -24.46
N ILE A 528 -4.64 -13.51 -23.22
CA ILE A 528 -4.06 -12.82 -22.07
C ILE A 528 -2.53 -12.90 -22.16
N PRO A 529 -1.80 -11.76 -22.16
CA PRO A 529 -0.34 -11.78 -22.17
C PRO A 529 0.18 -12.56 -20.95
N ASN A 530 1.10 -13.50 -21.17
CA ASN A 530 1.58 -14.42 -20.14
C ASN A 530 3.08 -14.71 -20.31
N ASP A 531 3.87 -14.39 -19.28
CA ASP A 531 5.31 -14.65 -19.24
C ASP A 531 5.66 -16.02 -18.61
N GLU A 532 4.66 -16.75 -18.11
CA GLU A 532 4.77 -18.09 -17.53
C GLU A 532 3.85 -19.10 -18.23
N PRO A 533 4.29 -19.69 -19.37
CA PRO A 533 3.44 -20.56 -20.19
C PRO A 533 3.02 -21.87 -19.49
N GLY A 534 3.63 -22.22 -18.35
CA GLY A 534 3.28 -23.39 -17.56
C GLY A 534 2.03 -23.22 -16.68
N MET A 535 1.49 -22.00 -16.59
CA MET A 535 0.33 -21.70 -15.72
C MET A 535 -0.93 -22.46 -16.17
N SER A 536 -1.71 -22.94 -15.20
CA SER A 536 -3.04 -23.49 -15.45
C SER A 536 -4.04 -22.38 -15.80
N PRO A 537 -5.23 -22.71 -16.35
CA PRO A 537 -6.30 -21.74 -16.53
C PRO A 537 -6.65 -20.93 -15.28
N MET A 538 -6.70 -21.59 -14.11
CA MET A 538 -6.93 -20.93 -12.82
C MET A 538 -5.85 -19.90 -12.53
N GLN A 539 -4.59 -20.26 -12.76
CA GLN A 539 -3.46 -19.39 -12.48
C GLN A 539 -3.46 -18.19 -13.43
N VAL A 540 -3.72 -18.37 -14.73
CA VAL A 540 -3.76 -17.26 -15.70
C VAL A 540 -4.88 -16.27 -15.39
N TRP A 541 -6.04 -16.77 -14.94
CA TRP A 541 -7.20 -15.94 -14.64
C TRP A 541 -7.13 -15.25 -13.26
N CYS A 542 -6.62 -15.95 -12.23
CA CYS A 542 -6.70 -15.50 -10.83
C CYS A 542 -5.37 -14.99 -10.24
N ASN A 543 -4.29 -14.90 -11.01
CA ASN A 543 -3.05 -14.30 -10.49
C ASN A 543 -3.20 -12.79 -10.26
N GLU A 544 -2.47 -12.28 -9.27
CA GLU A 544 -2.41 -10.87 -8.91
C GLU A 544 -1.12 -10.23 -9.42
N ALA A 545 -0.69 -10.61 -10.64
CA ALA A 545 0.40 -9.91 -11.31
C ALA A 545 0.06 -8.41 -11.43
N GLN A 546 1.09 -7.58 -11.26
CA GLN A 546 0.95 -6.14 -11.05
C GLN A 546 0.95 -5.37 -12.38
N GLU A 547 0.78 -4.04 -12.28
CA GLU A 547 0.81 -3.11 -13.41
C GLU A 547 -0.23 -3.41 -14.51
N ARG A 548 -1.41 -3.89 -14.13
CA ARG A 548 -2.51 -4.19 -15.06
C ARG A 548 -3.75 -3.35 -14.79
N TYR A 549 -4.43 -2.99 -15.86
CA TYR A 549 -5.74 -2.35 -15.88
C TYR A 549 -6.66 -3.14 -16.82
N VAL A 550 -7.96 -3.09 -16.57
CA VAL A 550 -8.96 -3.55 -17.53
C VAL A 550 -9.78 -2.36 -17.99
N LEU A 551 -10.07 -2.29 -19.29
CA LEU A 551 -10.85 -1.19 -19.86
C LEU A 551 -11.71 -1.64 -21.03
N ALA A 552 -12.73 -0.83 -21.31
CA ALA A 552 -13.62 -1.04 -22.44
C ALA A 552 -13.48 0.08 -23.48
N VAL A 553 -13.38 -0.33 -24.75
CA VAL A 553 -13.29 0.57 -25.92
C VAL A 553 -14.31 0.15 -26.97
N LEU A 554 -14.84 1.11 -27.73
CA LEU A 554 -15.71 0.79 -28.87
C LEU A 554 -14.91 0.18 -30.02
N PRO A 555 -15.49 -0.76 -30.79
CA PRO A 555 -14.79 -1.36 -31.94
C PRO A 555 -14.25 -0.35 -32.96
N ASP A 556 -14.92 0.78 -33.17
CA ASP A 556 -14.52 1.84 -34.11
C ASP A 556 -13.44 2.79 -33.54
N GLN A 557 -13.17 2.74 -32.23
CA GLN A 557 -12.10 3.48 -31.56
C GLN A 557 -10.89 2.61 -31.23
N LEU A 558 -10.94 1.30 -31.52
CA LEU A 558 -9.88 0.36 -31.18
C LEU A 558 -8.56 0.74 -31.86
N ASP A 559 -8.55 0.97 -33.18
CA ASP A 559 -7.33 1.34 -33.93
C ASP A 559 -6.61 2.57 -33.34
N GLU A 560 -7.39 3.56 -32.88
CA GLU A 560 -6.87 4.76 -32.22
C GLU A 560 -6.21 4.41 -30.88
N PHE A 561 -6.88 3.60 -30.06
CA PHE A 561 -6.35 3.12 -28.79
C PHE A 561 -5.06 2.29 -28.99
N GLU A 562 -5.05 1.37 -29.95
CA GLU A 562 -3.87 0.57 -30.30
C GLU A 562 -2.69 1.44 -30.74
N SER A 563 -2.95 2.49 -31.53
CA SER A 563 -1.92 3.45 -31.91
C SER A 563 -1.31 4.19 -30.72
N ILE A 564 -2.11 4.49 -29.69
CA ILE A 564 -1.62 5.12 -28.45
C ILE A 564 -0.73 4.12 -27.69
N CYS A 565 -1.19 2.89 -27.47
CA CYS A 565 -0.41 1.86 -26.80
C CYS A 565 0.94 1.61 -27.50
N ASN A 566 0.94 1.52 -28.83
CA ASN A 566 2.16 1.35 -29.63
C ASN A 566 3.12 2.54 -29.51
N ARG A 567 2.60 3.77 -29.43
CA ARG A 567 3.42 4.98 -29.21
C ARG A 567 4.07 4.96 -27.83
N GLU A 568 3.34 4.60 -26.78
CA GLU A 568 3.88 4.53 -25.41
C GLU A 568 4.65 3.23 -25.15
N ARG A 569 4.64 2.30 -26.11
CA ARG A 569 5.14 0.93 -25.95
C ARG A 569 4.44 0.23 -24.78
N CYS A 570 3.20 0.59 -24.48
CA CYS A 570 2.45 -0.13 -23.45
C CYS A 570 1.94 -1.45 -24.01
N LEU A 571 2.18 -2.53 -23.29
CA LEU A 571 1.56 -3.82 -23.60
C LEU A 571 0.05 -3.70 -23.43
N TYR A 572 -0.70 -4.31 -24.35
CA TYR A 572 -2.14 -4.44 -24.24
C TYR A 572 -2.60 -5.70 -24.98
N SER A 573 -3.79 -6.18 -24.66
CA SER A 573 -4.45 -7.24 -25.43
C SER A 573 -5.97 -7.12 -25.34
N VAL A 574 -6.65 -7.36 -26.46
CA VAL A 574 -8.11 -7.49 -26.53
C VAL A 574 -8.47 -8.91 -26.13
N VAL A 575 -8.93 -9.09 -24.88
CA VAL A 575 -9.15 -10.42 -24.30
C VAL A 575 -10.59 -10.92 -24.45
N GLY A 576 -11.51 -10.04 -24.82
CA GLY A 576 -12.92 -10.40 -24.90
C GLY A 576 -13.83 -9.35 -25.51
N THR A 577 -15.13 -9.65 -25.53
CA THR A 577 -16.19 -8.76 -26.00
C THR A 577 -17.38 -8.81 -25.05
N ALA A 578 -17.95 -7.64 -24.73
CA ALA A 578 -19.12 -7.53 -23.87
C ALA A 578 -20.37 -8.06 -24.58
N THR A 579 -21.17 -8.86 -23.88
CA THR A 579 -22.37 -9.52 -24.44
C THR A 579 -23.63 -9.09 -23.70
N LYS A 580 -24.80 -9.26 -24.35
CA LYS A 580 -26.10 -8.93 -23.76
C LYS A 580 -26.54 -9.93 -22.68
N SER A 581 -26.03 -11.16 -22.72
CA SER A 581 -26.28 -12.17 -21.69
C SER A 581 -25.62 -11.75 -20.37
N THR A 582 -26.08 -12.21 -19.21
CA THR A 582 -25.39 -12.04 -17.92
C THR A 582 -24.34 -13.11 -17.65
N VAL A 583 -24.02 -13.93 -18.67
CA VAL A 583 -23.07 -15.04 -18.57
C VAL A 583 -21.64 -14.55 -18.79
N LEU A 584 -20.76 -14.95 -17.88
CA LEU A 584 -19.31 -14.90 -18.00
C LEU A 584 -18.82 -16.20 -18.62
N LYS A 585 -18.22 -16.09 -19.80
CA LYS A 585 -17.73 -17.23 -20.56
C LYS A 585 -16.25 -17.05 -20.87
N VAL A 586 -15.42 -18.00 -20.44
CA VAL A 586 -13.97 -17.99 -20.72
C VAL A 586 -13.61 -19.26 -21.47
N ASN A 587 -13.12 -19.10 -22.70
CA ASN A 587 -12.66 -20.18 -23.54
C ASN A 587 -11.14 -20.32 -23.45
N ALA A 588 -10.60 -21.53 -23.55
CA ALA A 588 -9.14 -21.73 -23.56
C ALA A 588 -8.46 -21.11 -24.81
N GLY A 589 -9.17 -21.04 -25.94
CA GLY A 589 -8.65 -20.62 -27.25
C GLY A 589 -8.05 -21.77 -28.05
N ALA A 590 -7.83 -21.57 -29.36
CA ALA A 590 -7.12 -22.52 -30.20
C ALA A 590 -5.61 -22.38 -29.98
N LYS A 591 -4.88 -23.50 -29.79
CA LYS A 591 -3.41 -23.49 -29.79
C LYS A 591 -2.92 -22.92 -31.13
N PRO A 592 -1.92 -22.02 -31.16
CA PRO A 592 -1.24 -21.69 -32.41
C PRO A 592 -0.65 -22.97 -33.02
N ASP A 593 -0.62 -23.03 -34.36
CA ASP A 593 -0.15 -24.16 -35.17
C ASP A 593 1.23 -24.67 -34.72
N VAL A 594 1.24 -25.66 -33.85
CA VAL A 594 2.37 -26.56 -33.67
C VAL A 594 1.90 -27.95 -34.08
N THR A 595 2.35 -28.38 -35.26
CA THR A 595 2.12 -29.69 -35.84
C THR A 595 2.81 -30.78 -35.01
N HIS A 596 2.23 -31.17 -33.88
CA HIS A 596 2.49 -32.46 -33.26
C HIS A 596 1.19 -32.99 -32.65
N GLU A 597 0.85 -34.23 -33.03
CA GLU A 597 -0.38 -34.95 -32.72
C GLU A 597 -0.76 -34.84 -31.24
N SER A 598 -1.83 -34.08 -30.97
CA SER A 598 -2.42 -33.93 -29.64
C SER A 598 -3.48 -35.00 -29.44
N SER A 599 -3.19 -35.99 -28.58
CA SER A 599 -4.16 -36.93 -28.04
C SER A 599 -4.76 -36.41 -26.73
N VAL A 600 -5.57 -35.34 -26.82
CA VAL A 600 -6.41 -34.86 -25.70
C VAL A 600 -7.89 -35.14 -26.04
N PRO A 601 -8.68 -35.74 -25.14
CA PRO A 601 -10.12 -35.94 -25.36
C PRO A 601 -10.92 -34.62 -25.22
N ASP A 602 -11.88 -34.41 -26.12
CA ASP A 602 -12.72 -33.21 -26.33
C ASP A 602 -13.78 -32.89 -25.24
N SER A 603 -13.68 -33.34 -23.98
CA SER A 603 -14.86 -33.34 -23.09
C SER A 603 -14.93 -32.29 -21.97
N VAL A 604 -14.12 -31.22 -21.97
CA VAL A 604 -14.40 -29.97 -21.21
C VAL A 604 -13.91 -28.79 -22.04
N SER A 605 -14.80 -28.10 -22.77
CA SER A 605 -14.38 -27.11 -23.77
C SER A 605 -14.06 -25.73 -23.20
N GLU A 606 -14.53 -25.40 -21.99
CA GLU A 606 -14.54 -24.02 -21.47
C GLU A 606 -14.16 -23.97 -19.98
N PRO A 607 -13.08 -23.27 -19.62
CA PRO A 607 -12.68 -23.06 -18.21
C PRO A 607 -13.75 -22.43 -17.30
N ILE A 608 -14.59 -21.52 -17.83
CA ILE A 608 -15.64 -20.82 -17.08
C ILE A 608 -16.88 -20.68 -17.96
N ASP A 609 -18.03 -21.09 -17.43
CA ASP A 609 -19.36 -20.82 -18.01
C ASP A 609 -20.36 -20.59 -16.87
N LEU A 610 -20.41 -19.34 -16.37
CA LEU A 610 -21.15 -18.97 -15.17
C LEU A 610 -22.03 -17.75 -15.39
N ASP A 611 -23.25 -17.81 -14.87
CA ASP A 611 -24.06 -16.59 -14.71
C ASP A 611 -23.40 -15.70 -13.63
N LEU A 612 -23.20 -14.41 -13.93
CA LEU A 612 -22.60 -13.47 -12.99
C LEU A 612 -23.38 -13.34 -11.67
N ASN A 613 -24.68 -13.62 -11.66
CA ASN A 613 -25.48 -13.66 -10.43
C ASN A 613 -25.06 -14.80 -9.49
N MET A 614 -24.33 -15.80 -9.96
CA MET A 614 -23.74 -16.81 -9.09
C MET A 614 -22.50 -16.28 -8.36
N LEU A 615 -21.76 -15.36 -8.97
CA LEU A 615 -20.59 -14.70 -8.36
C LEU A 615 -21.00 -13.54 -7.46
N PHE A 616 -21.97 -12.74 -7.91
CA PHE A 616 -22.46 -11.54 -7.26
C PHE A 616 -23.77 -11.71 -6.47
N GLY A 617 -24.30 -12.92 -6.41
CA GLY A 617 -25.56 -13.24 -5.74
C GLY A 617 -25.52 -13.06 -4.22
N ASN A 618 -26.71 -13.02 -3.63
CA ASN A 618 -26.92 -12.78 -2.21
C ASN A 618 -26.48 -14.00 -1.36
N THR A 619 -25.20 -14.06 -0.98
CA THR A 619 -24.81 -14.81 0.21
C THR A 619 -25.46 -14.16 1.45
N PRO A 620 -25.89 -14.93 2.46
CA PRO A 620 -26.51 -14.37 3.66
C PRO A 620 -25.62 -13.30 4.29
N ARG A 621 -26.23 -12.18 4.71
CA ARG A 621 -25.50 -11.08 5.35
C ARG A 621 -24.88 -11.59 6.66
N MET A 622 -23.58 -11.36 6.84
CA MET A 622 -22.86 -11.74 8.06
C MET A 622 -23.54 -11.12 9.29
N SER A 623 -23.67 -11.89 10.37
CA SER A 623 -24.11 -11.40 11.68
C SER A 623 -22.99 -11.58 12.70
N ARG A 624 -22.67 -10.53 13.45
CA ARG A 624 -21.65 -10.54 14.50
C ARG A 624 -22.29 -10.27 15.85
N SER A 625 -22.27 -11.28 16.72
CA SER A 625 -22.70 -11.17 18.12
C SER A 625 -21.48 -11.11 19.01
N VAL A 626 -21.26 -9.97 19.66
CA VAL A 626 -20.03 -9.69 20.41
C VAL A 626 -20.33 -9.00 21.75
N GLU A 627 -19.34 -9.01 22.64
CA GLU A 627 -19.40 -8.37 23.95
C GLU A 627 -18.38 -7.23 24.06
N ARG A 628 -18.75 -6.17 24.79
CA ARG A 628 -17.80 -5.12 25.15
C ARG A 628 -16.83 -5.64 26.19
N LYS A 629 -15.56 -5.23 26.08
CA LYS A 629 -14.52 -5.57 27.04
C LYS A 629 -13.80 -4.31 27.46
N ASN A 630 -13.75 -4.07 28.77
CA ASN A 630 -13.05 -2.94 29.36
C ASN A 630 -11.82 -3.47 30.11
N ASP A 631 -10.73 -3.66 29.38
CA ASP A 631 -9.42 -3.88 29.99
C ASP A 631 -8.84 -2.51 30.37
N SER A 632 -8.37 -2.33 31.60
CA SER A 632 -7.76 -1.08 32.06
C SER A 632 -6.31 -1.28 32.42
N TYR A 633 -5.44 -0.41 31.92
CA TYR A 633 -4.06 -0.31 32.37
C TYR A 633 -3.97 0.45 33.71
N PRO A 634 -2.90 0.27 34.50
CA PRO A 634 -2.69 1.04 35.74
C PRO A 634 -2.51 2.54 35.50
N GLU A 635 -2.77 3.35 36.53
CA GLU A 635 -2.39 4.77 36.55
C GLU A 635 -0.89 4.96 36.37
N LEU A 636 -0.51 6.04 35.69
CA LEU A 636 0.88 6.35 35.39
C LEU A 636 1.66 6.67 36.68
N GLN A 637 2.84 6.07 36.81
CA GLN A 637 3.77 6.32 37.89
C GLN A 637 4.97 7.10 37.34
N LEU A 638 4.91 8.43 37.41
CA LEU A 638 5.89 9.33 36.80
C LEU A 638 6.55 10.31 37.79
N ASP A 639 6.23 10.25 39.09
CA ASP A 639 6.77 11.15 40.12
C ASP A 639 8.31 11.15 40.22
N HIS A 640 8.94 10.06 39.77
CA HIS A 640 10.39 9.88 39.76
C HIS A 640 11.07 10.39 38.47
N VAL A 641 10.28 10.78 37.48
CA VAL A 641 10.77 11.14 36.15
C VAL A 641 11.14 12.62 36.11
N SER A 642 12.41 12.89 35.77
CA SER A 642 12.84 14.27 35.50
C SER A 642 12.47 14.70 34.08
N ILE A 643 12.21 15.99 33.88
CA ILE A 643 11.96 16.57 32.54
C ILE A 643 13.12 16.27 31.58
N SER A 644 14.38 16.33 32.06
CA SER A 644 15.54 16.03 31.24
C SER A 644 15.57 14.58 30.75
N GLU A 645 15.14 13.64 31.59
CA GLU A 645 15.07 12.23 31.21
C GLU A 645 13.92 11.98 30.24
N ALA A 646 12.74 12.53 30.52
CA ALA A 646 11.58 12.48 29.64
C ALA A 646 11.92 13.01 28.25
N ALA A 647 12.49 14.22 28.16
CA ALA A 647 12.92 14.83 26.90
C ALA A 647 13.88 13.93 26.12
N HIS A 648 14.90 13.38 26.78
CA HIS A 648 15.90 12.54 26.11
C HIS A 648 15.33 11.22 25.60
N ARG A 649 14.36 10.62 26.32
CA ARG A 649 13.70 9.39 25.89
C ARG A 649 12.68 9.63 24.79
N VAL A 650 11.81 10.64 24.94
CA VAL A 650 10.77 10.99 23.96
C VAL A 650 11.38 11.34 22.60
N LEU A 651 12.43 12.15 22.55
CA LEU A 651 13.12 12.49 21.28
C LEU A 651 13.82 11.30 20.60
N ARG A 652 13.98 10.17 21.31
CA ARG A 652 14.55 8.92 20.77
C ARG A 652 13.48 7.88 20.42
N LEU A 653 12.22 8.13 20.72
CA LEU A 653 11.12 7.29 20.29
C LEU A 653 10.94 7.47 18.77
N PRO A 654 10.95 6.40 17.96
CA PRO A 654 10.88 6.53 16.51
C PRO A 654 9.65 7.30 15.97
N SER A 655 8.51 7.26 16.68
CA SER A 655 7.33 8.07 16.32
C SER A 655 7.56 9.57 16.44
N VAL A 656 8.49 10.00 17.30
CA VAL A 656 8.86 11.41 17.50
C VAL A 656 10.13 11.79 16.75
N SER A 657 11.14 10.92 16.71
CA SER A 657 12.47 11.24 16.16
C SER A 657 12.46 11.66 14.68
N ASP A 658 13.53 12.31 14.22
CA ASP A 658 13.72 12.71 12.82
C ASP A 658 13.37 11.61 11.78
N LYS A 659 12.60 11.98 10.75
CA LYS A 659 12.09 11.08 9.72
C LYS A 659 12.87 11.15 8.40
N SER A 660 14.06 11.77 8.36
CA SER A 660 14.80 12.00 7.11
C SER A 660 15.10 10.73 6.31
N PHE A 661 15.25 9.58 6.99
CA PHE A 661 15.47 8.30 6.33
C PHE A 661 14.26 7.78 5.53
N LEU A 662 13.04 8.23 5.87
CA LEU A 662 11.80 7.95 5.13
C LEU A 662 11.52 8.99 4.05
N VAL A 663 11.98 10.23 4.27
CA VAL A 663 11.67 11.37 3.40
C VAL A 663 12.63 11.45 2.20
N THR A 664 13.93 11.36 2.44
CA THR A 664 14.97 11.62 1.42
C THR A 664 15.14 10.51 0.38
N ILE A 665 14.59 9.33 0.65
CA ILE A 665 14.63 8.18 -0.26
C ILE A 665 13.60 8.30 -1.39
N GLY A 666 12.53 9.07 -1.19
CA GLY A 666 11.49 9.35 -2.17
C GLY A 666 11.67 10.72 -2.84
N ASP A 667 11.29 10.81 -4.11
CA ASP A 667 11.19 12.06 -4.85
C ASP A 667 10.11 12.95 -4.21
N ARG A 668 10.35 14.27 -4.21
CA ARG A 668 9.47 15.31 -3.65
C ARG A 668 9.35 16.52 -4.56
N SER A 669 9.63 16.35 -5.85
CA SER A 669 9.83 17.43 -6.81
C SER A 669 9.29 17.11 -8.21
N VAL A 670 9.26 15.84 -8.61
CA VAL A 670 8.66 15.40 -9.86
C VAL A 670 7.20 15.88 -9.95
N THR A 671 6.77 16.21 -11.17
CA THR A 671 5.66 17.11 -11.60
C THR A 671 6.01 18.60 -11.71
N GLY A 672 6.90 19.12 -10.87
CA GLY A 672 7.13 20.57 -10.77
C GLY A 672 5.99 21.34 -10.10
N GLN A 673 5.07 20.63 -9.43
CA GLN A 673 3.87 21.19 -8.79
C GLN A 673 3.93 21.11 -7.26
N ILE A 674 5.05 20.71 -6.67
CA ILE A 674 5.17 20.55 -5.21
C ILE A 674 5.49 21.90 -4.57
N VAL A 675 4.60 22.37 -3.69
CA VAL A 675 4.72 23.67 -3.00
C VAL A 675 5.23 23.47 -1.58
N ARG A 676 4.70 22.45 -0.88
CA ARG A 676 5.11 22.10 0.47
C ARG A 676 5.35 20.60 0.57
N ASP A 677 6.61 20.22 0.66
CA ASP A 677 7.06 18.89 1.08
C ASP A 677 7.36 18.86 2.59
N GLN A 678 7.74 17.68 3.10
CA GLN A 678 8.07 17.45 4.51
C GLN A 678 9.22 18.33 5.02
N MET A 679 10.19 18.66 4.17
CA MET A 679 11.40 19.40 4.56
C MET A 679 11.14 20.91 4.61
N VAL A 680 11.21 21.52 5.79
CA VAL A 680 10.93 22.94 5.99
C VAL A 680 12.18 23.77 6.27
N GLY A 681 12.12 25.03 5.85
CA GLY A 681 13.09 26.07 6.18
C GLY A 681 14.49 25.89 5.56
N PRO A 682 15.41 26.83 5.82
CA PRO A 682 16.77 26.79 5.27
C PRO A 682 17.60 25.55 5.66
N TRP A 683 17.22 24.88 6.75
CA TRP A 683 17.91 23.70 7.26
C TRP A 683 17.27 22.38 6.82
N GLN A 684 16.18 22.43 6.05
CA GLN A 684 15.49 21.26 5.49
C GLN A 684 15.19 20.22 6.58
N VAL A 685 14.47 20.63 7.63
CA VAL A 685 14.06 19.77 8.75
C VAL A 685 12.72 19.12 8.41
N ALA A 686 12.59 17.81 8.60
CA ALA A 686 11.43 17.03 8.16
C ALA A 686 10.21 17.14 9.10
N VAL A 687 9.62 18.34 9.24
CA VAL A 687 8.57 18.64 10.23
C VAL A 687 7.36 19.40 9.65
N SER A 688 7.13 19.36 8.33
CA SER A 688 5.90 19.96 7.77
C SER A 688 4.66 19.15 8.20
N ASP A 689 3.69 19.82 8.82
CA ASP A 689 2.39 19.24 9.20
C ASP A 689 1.54 18.84 7.99
N VAL A 690 1.69 19.59 6.88
CA VAL A 690 0.83 19.50 5.71
C VAL A 690 1.66 19.34 4.44
N ALA A 691 1.14 18.59 3.49
CA ALA A 691 1.65 18.51 2.13
C ALA A 691 0.78 19.36 1.20
N VAL A 692 1.39 20.17 0.32
CA VAL A 692 0.65 21.07 -0.59
C VAL A 692 1.19 21.00 -2.01
N THR A 693 0.29 20.85 -2.98
CA THR A 693 0.57 20.92 -4.41
C THR A 693 -0.11 22.12 -5.06
N SER A 694 0.46 22.64 -6.14
CA SER A 694 -0.22 23.58 -7.03
C SER A 694 -1.13 22.81 -8.00
N SER A 695 -2.32 23.34 -8.28
CA SER A 695 -3.28 22.65 -9.15
C SER A 695 -2.76 22.52 -10.57
N GLY A 696 -2.11 23.57 -11.09
CA GLY A 696 -1.47 23.59 -12.40
C GLY A 696 -0.24 24.51 -12.40
N PHE A 697 0.30 24.77 -13.59
CA PHE A 697 1.46 25.66 -13.77
C PHE A 697 1.10 27.16 -13.81
N GLU A 698 -0.17 27.49 -13.67
CA GLU A 698 -0.69 28.86 -13.67
C GLU A 698 -1.59 29.07 -12.44
N GLY A 699 -1.57 30.29 -11.90
CA GLY A 699 -2.34 30.65 -10.72
C GLY A 699 -1.72 30.17 -9.41
N TYR A 700 -2.51 30.26 -8.33
CA TYR A 700 -2.08 29.92 -6.97
C TYR A 700 -3.05 28.97 -6.27
N ALA A 701 -3.98 28.37 -7.01
CA ALA A 701 -4.81 27.29 -6.50
C ALA A 701 -3.98 26.02 -6.32
N GLY A 702 -4.42 25.15 -5.43
CA GLY A 702 -3.72 23.93 -5.08
C GLY A 702 -4.57 22.89 -4.38
N GLU A 703 -3.89 21.90 -3.86
CA GLU A 703 -4.46 20.81 -3.08
C GLU A 703 -3.61 20.58 -1.82
N ALA A 704 -4.25 20.22 -0.71
CA ALA A 704 -3.59 19.88 0.55
C ALA A 704 -3.88 18.43 0.96
N MET A 705 -2.88 17.77 1.55
CA MET A 705 -3.00 16.48 2.22
C MET A 705 -2.43 16.56 3.64
N ALA A 706 -3.10 15.93 4.60
CA ALA A 706 -2.58 15.73 5.94
C ALA A 706 -3.02 14.38 6.51
N LEU A 707 -2.34 13.89 7.53
CA LEU A 707 -2.67 12.65 8.22
C LEU A 707 -2.94 12.89 9.70
N GLY A 708 -3.72 12.00 10.30
CA GLY A 708 -3.87 11.88 11.75
C GLY A 708 -4.10 10.44 12.16
N GLU A 709 -3.46 10.01 13.24
CA GLU A 709 -3.56 8.65 13.77
C GLU A 709 -3.13 8.62 15.24
N ARG A 710 -3.89 7.90 16.08
CA ARG A 710 -3.56 7.78 17.50
C ARG A 710 -3.88 6.41 18.08
N ALA A 711 -3.39 5.38 17.39
CA ALA A 711 -3.68 3.98 17.73
C ALA A 711 -3.36 3.56 19.18
N PRO A 712 -2.33 4.08 19.89
CA PRO A 712 -2.11 3.74 21.29
C PRO A 712 -3.31 4.05 22.20
N LEU A 713 -4.11 5.08 21.89
CA LEU A 713 -5.30 5.43 22.67
C LEU A 713 -6.39 4.35 22.62
N ALA A 714 -6.42 3.53 21.57
CA ALA A 714 -7.40 2.45 21.48
C ALA A 714 -7.17 1.34 22.51
N LEU A 715 -6.01 1.33 23.17
CA LEU A 715 -5.74 0.46 24.33
C LEU A 715 -6.43 0.94 25.61
N ILE A 716 -6.87 2.20 25.65
CA ILE A 716 -7.48 2.86 26.81
C ILE A 716 -8.97 3.13 26.51
N ASP A 717 -9.21 3.93 25.47
CA ASP A 717 -10.54 4.24 24.95
C ASP A 717 -10.51 4.23 23.41
N PRO A 718 -11.01 3.16 22.77
CA PRO A 718 -11.14 3.05 21.31
C PRO A 718 -11.81 4.27 20.67
N ALA A 719 -12.87 4.81 21.26
CA ALA A 719 -13.61 5.92 20.66
C ALA A 719 -12.76 7.21 20.61
N SER A 720 -12.03 7.52 21.69
CA SER A 720 -11.08 8.65 21.73
C SER A 720 -10.01 8.52 20.65
N SER A 721 -9.52 7.31 20.36
CA SER A 721 -8.49 7.10 19.32
C SER A 721 -8.99 7.55 17.93
N GLY A 722 -10.26 7.28 17.63
CA GLY A 722 -10.88 7.69 16.37
C GLY A 722 -11.10 9.20 16.30
N ARG A 723 -11.59 9.80 17.39
CA ARG A 723 -11.79 11.25 17.48
C ARG A 723 -10.47 12.02 17.39
N MET A 724 -9.45 11.57 18.09
CA MET A 724 -8.12 12.17 18.04
C MET A 724 -7.50 12.07 16.65
N ALA A 725 -7.63 10.93 15.95
CA ALA A 725 -7.10 10.77 14.59
C ALA A 725 -7.73 11.75 13.58
N VAL A 726 -9.06 11.95 13.63
CA VAL A 726 -9.74 12.92 12.76
C VAL A 726 -9.34 14.35 13.13
N ALA A 727 -9.25 14.67 14.42
CA ALA A 727 -8.92 16.00 14.89
C ALA A 727 -7.46 16.40 14.62
N GLU A 728 -6.52 15.46 14.74
CA GLU A 728 -5.12 15.63 14.35
C GLU A 728 -4.98 15.89 12.84
N ALA A 729 -5.73 15.16 11.99
CA ALA A 729 -5.71 15.44 10.56
C ALA A 729 -6.20 16.87 10.24
N ILE A 730 -7.13 17.40 11.03
CA ILE A 730 -7.62 18.78 10.94
C ILE A 730 -6.57 19.78 11.45
N THR A 731 -5.91 19.54 12.59
CA THR A 731 -4.84 20.43 13.08
C THR A 731 -3.68 20.44 12.09
N ASN A 732 -3.32 19.31 11.50
CA ASN A 732 -2.28 19.29 10.48
C ASN A 732 -2.66 20.06 9.21
N ILE A 733 -3.83 19.78 8.61
CA ILE A 733 -4.23 20.44 7.36
C ILE A 733 -4.55 21.94 7.54
N ALA A 734 -4.82 22.38 8.77
CA ALA A 734 -4.99 23.80 9.09
C ALA A 734 -3.71 24.63 8.88
N ALA A 735 -2.53 24.04 8.70
CA ALA A 735 -1.36 24.79 8.24
C ALA A 735 -1.50 25.28 6.78
N ALA A 736 -2.31 24.61 5.95
CA ALA A 736 -2.62 25.04 4.59
C ALA A 736 -3.80 26.02 4.55
N ALA A 737 -3.86 26.89 3.54
CA ALA A 737 -4.92 27.87 3.33
C ALA A 737 -6.18 27.28 2.68
N VAL A 738 -6.69 26.17 3.24
CA VAL A 738 -8.03 25.63 2.96
C VAL A 738 -9.07 26.65 3.38
N GLU A 739 -10.08 26.95 2.57
CA GLU A 739 -10.99 28.07 2.82
C GLU A 739 -11.97 27.78 3.95
N GLN A 740 -12.66 26.64 3.89
CA GLN A 740 -13.65 26.22 4.88
C GLN A 740 -13.38 24.80 5.38
N MET A 741 -13.77 24.52 6.61
CA MET A 741 -13.60 23.19 7.21
C MET A 741 -14.38 22.12 6.43
N SER A 742 -15.52 22.49 5.85
CA SER A 742 -16.35 21.65 4.98
C SER A 742 -15.69 21.20 3.68
N ASP A 743 -14.64 21.90 3.24
CA ASP A 743 -13.89 21.58 2.03
C ASP A 743 -12.96 20.37 2.27
N ILE A 744 -12.71 20.03 3.55
CA ILE A 744 -11.94 18.85 3.93
C ILE A 744 -12.78 17.60 3.73
N LYS A 745 -12.24 16.66 2.95
CA LYS A 745 -12.77 15.30 2.77
C LYS A 745 -11.75 14.29 3.26
N MET A 746 -12.21 13.17 3.81
CA MET A 746 -11.33 12.21 4.47
C MET A 746 -11.37 10.83 3.83
N SER A 747 -10.21 10.18 3.82
CA SER A 747 -10.13 8.73 3.75
C SER A 747 -10.01 8.16 5.15
N ALA A 748 -10.87 7.20 5.52
CA ALA A 748 -10.78 6.47 6.78
C ALA A 748 -10.28 5.04 6.55
N ASN A 749 -9.11 4.72 7.09
CA ASN A 749 -8.49 3.39 6.96
C ASN A 749 -8.48 2.67 8.31
N TRP A 750 -9.22 1.57 8.39
CA TRP A 750 -9.51 0.85 9.64
C TRP A 750 -8.71 -0.44 9.75
N MET A 751 -7.77 -0.50 10.69
CA MET A 751 -6.96 -1.68 10.95
C MET A 751 -7.37 -2.27 12.30
N ALA A 752 -7.87 -3.51 12.30
CA ALA A 752 -8.36 -4.17 13.52
C ALA A 752 -8.02 -5.66 13.54
N ALA A 753 -8.01 -6.26 14.72
CA ALA A 753 -7.89 -7.70 14.89
C ALA A 753 -9.26 -8.33 15.12
N ALA A 754 -10.08 -8.41 14.06
CA ALA A 754 -11.46 -8.88 14.16
C ALA A 754 -11.54 -10.30 14.76
N GLY A 755 -12.55 -10.52 15.59
CA GLY A 755 -12.74 -11.73 16.37
C GLY A 755 -11.84 -11.85 17.61
N GLN A 756 -10.93 -10.90 17.87
CA GLN A 756 -10.30 -10.81 19.19
C GLN A 756 -11.32 -10.30 20.23
N PRO A 757 -11.33 -10.87 21.46
CA PRO A 757 -12.26 -10.44 22.49
C PRO A 757 -12.17 -8.93 22.76
N GLY A 758 -13.28 -8.22 22.57
CA GLY A 758 -13.40 -6.77 22.75
C GLY A 758 -13.18 -5.92 21.49
N GLU A 759 -12.30 -6.34 20.56
CA GLU A 759 -11.89 -5.52 19.40
C GLU A 759 -13.03 -5.24 18.41
N ASP A 760 -13.94 -6.20 18.23
CA ASP A 760 -15.11 -6.04 17.35
C ASP A 760 -16.06 -4.95 17.86
N ALA A 761 -16.35 -4.96 19.17
CA ALA A 761 -17.19 -3.94 19.79
C ALA A 761 -16.48 -2.58 19.81
N ALA A 762 -15.17 -2.56 20.07
CA ALA A 762 -14.33 -1.37 20.00
C ALA A 762 -14.35 -0.74 18.60
N LEU A 763 -14.24 -1.56 17.54
CA LEU A 763 -14.35 -1.10 16.15
C LEU A 763 -15.73 -0.45 15.90
N TYR A 764 -16.82 -1.12 16.28
CA TYR A 764 -18.17 -0.57 16.11
C TYR A 764 -18.35 0.77 16.83
N ASP A 765 -17.97 0.82 18.11
CA ASP A 765 -18.13 2.02 18.93
C ASP A 765 -17.26 3.18 18.41
N THR A 766 -16.06 2.90 17.89
CA THR A 766 -15.18 3.90 17.28
C THR A 766 -15.73 4.42 15.95
N VAL A 767 -16.20 3.54 15.06
CA VAL A 767 -16.85 3.97 13.80
C VAL A 767 -18.08 4.83 14.12
N ARG A 768 -18.88 4.45 15.11
CA ARG A 768 -20.05 5.24 15.52
C ARG A 768 -19.66 6.63 16.05
N ALA A 769 -18.62 6.70 16.90
CA ALA A 769 -18.10 7.94 17.48
C ALA A 769 -17.46 8.88 16.45
N VAL A 770 -16.99 8.36 15.33
CA VAL A 770 -16.46 9.18 14.23
C VAL A 770 -17.58 9.58 13.26
N ALA A 771 -18.42 8.63 12.86
CA ALA A 771 -19.28 8.77 11.69
C ALA A 771 -20.71 9.27 11.99
N ILE A 772 -21.29 8.92 13.14
CA ILE A 772 -22.71 9.22 13.44
C ILE A 772 -22.85 10.22 14.57
N TRP A 773 -22.15 9.99 15.67
CA TRP A 773 -22.23 10.77 16.91
C TRP A 773 -20.98 11.63 17.05
N GLU A 774 -21.10 12.82 17.64
CA GLU A 774 -20.00 13.56 18.28
C GLU A 774 -18.87 14.10 17.38
N MET A 775 -18.81 13.76 16.08
CA MET A 775 -17.68 14.19 15.26
C MET A 775 -17.97 14.63 13.82
N CYS A 776 -17.84 13.77 12.80
CA CYS A 776 -17.84 14.23 11.40
C CYS A 776 -19.09 15.05 11.02
N PRO A 777 -20.32 14.66 11.42
CA PRO A 777 -21.51 15.49 11.18
C PRO A 777 -21.49 16.85 11.89
N GLU A 778 -20.95 16.92 13.11
CA GLU A 778 -20.88 18.17 13.90
C GLU A 778 -19.82 19.12 13.34
N LEU A 779 -18.73 18.56 12.83
CA LEU A 779 -17.64 19.29 12.17
C LEU A 779 -17.94 19.65 10.71
N GLY A 780 -19.02 19.12 10.13
CA GLY A 780 -19.37 19.33 8.73
C GLY A 780 -18.38 18.69 7.75
N ILE A 781 -17.83 17.52 8.09
CA ILE A 781 -16.83 16.78 7.31
C ILE A 781 -17.42 15.46 6.80
N ALA A 782 -17.01 15.05 5.60
CA ALA A 782 -17.43 13.79 4.98
C ALA A 782 -16.25 12.82 4.80
N ILE A 783 -16.56 11.53 4.87
CA ILE A 783 -15.64 10.42 4.60
C ILE A 783 -16.07 9.71 3.30
N PRO A 784 -15.80 10.26 2.10
CA PRO A 784 -16.30 9.70 0.83
C PRO A 784 -15.53 8.45 0.34
N VAL A 785 -14.41 8.11 0.99
CA VAL A 785 -13.56 6.96 0.64
C VAL A 785 -12.95 6.37 1.92
N GLY A 786 -12.54 5.11 1.86
CA GLY A 786 -11.89 4.43 2.96
C GLY A 786 -11.61 2.97 2.63
N LYS A 787 -10.91 2.28 3.54
CA LYS A 787 -10.65 0.85 3.45
C LYS A 787 -10.52 0.24 4.83
N ASP A 788 -10.50 -1.08 4.89
CA ASP A 788 -10.36 -1.83 6.12
C ASP A 788 -9.40 -3.03 5.97
N SER A 789 -8.74 -3.37 7.07
CA SER A 789 -7.86 -4.54 7.22
C SER A 789 -8.12 -5.21 8.56
N MET A 790 -8.89 -6.30 8.55
CA MET A 790 -9.54 -6.87 9.74
C MET A 790 -8.78 -8.02 10.41
N SER A 791 -7.54 -8.31 9.98
CA SER A 791 -6.74 -9.44 10.47
C SER A 791 -5.40 -9.01 11.08
N MET A 792 -5.39 -7.92 11.86
CA MET A 792 -4.19 -7.30 12.42
C MET A 792 -3.64 -8.01 13.68
N LYS A 793 -3.32 -9.29 13.52
CA LYS A 793 -2.76 -10.16 14.57
C LYS A 793 -1.75 -11.14 14.00
N THR A 794 -0.74 -11.47 14.80
CA THR A 794 0.22 -12.55 14.54
C THR A 794 0.17 -13.58 15.67
N THR A 795 0.18 -14.87 15.32
CA THR A 795 0.26 -16.00 16.27
C THR A 795 1.32 -17.01 15.84
N TRP A 796 2.11 -17.52 16.78
CA TRP A 796 3.11 -18.55 16.50
C TRP A 796 3.52 -19.31 17.79
N THR A 797 4.20 -20.43 17.62
CA THR A 797 4.75 -21.20 18.75
C THR A 797 6.26 -20.99 18.82
N MET A 798 6.77 -20.68 20.00
CA MET A 798 8.20 -20.56 20.28
C MET A 798 8.52 -21.37 21.53
N ASN A 799 9.46 -22.31 21.44
CA ASN A 799 9.87 -23.19 22.54
C ASN A 799 8.70 -23.94 23.22
N GLY A 800 7.69 -24.34 22.45
CA GLY A 800 6.49 -25.02 22.97
C GLY A 800 5.43 -24.10 23.58
N THR A 801 5.68 -22.78 23.63
CA THR A 801 4.73 -21.78 24.14
C THR A 801 4.04 -21.07 22.99
N ALA A 802 2.72 -20.95 23.05
CA ALA A 802 1.93 -20.14 22.12
C ALA A 802 2.13 -18.65 22.45
N ASN A 803 2.53 -17.87 21.44
CA ASN A 803 2.73 -16.43 21.56
C ASN A 803 1.81 -15.70 20.59
N SER A 804 1.42 -14.48 20.96
CA SER A 804 0.65 -13.62 20.09
C SER A 804 0.96 -12.14 20.26
N VAL A 805 0.93 -11.43 19.14
CA VAL A 805 0.96 -9.96 19.10
C VAL A 805 -0.30 -9.50 18.38
N VAL A 806 -1.08 -8.65 19.05
CA VAL A 806 -2.38 -8.15 18.58
C VAL A 806 -2.25 -6.63 18.40
N ALA A 807 -2.47 -6.11 17.20
CA ALA A 807 -2.45 -4.66 17.00
C ALA A 807 -3.61 -4.01 17.81
N PRO A 808 -3.42 -2.80 18.34
CA PRO A 808 -4.58 -1.97 18.71
C PRO A 808 -5.43 -1.68 17.48
N LEU A 809 -6.74 -1.48 17.67
CA LEU A 809 -7.56 -0.79 16.69
C LEU A 809 -6.81 0.49 16.26
N SER A 810 -6.57 0.61 14.96
CA SER A 810 -5.79 1.70 14.40
C SER A 810 -6.61 2.33 13.28
N LEU A 811 -7.14 3.52 13.55
CA LEU A 811 -7.71 4.38 12.52
C LEU A 811 -6.63 5.33 12.01
N VAL A 812 -6.39 5.32 10.70
CA VAL A 812 -5.58 6.35 10.04
C VAL A 812 -6.51 7.20 9.18
N ILE A 813 -6.54 8.50 9.45
CA ILE A 813 -7.25 9.49 8.67
C ILE A 813 -6.27 10.16 7.71
N SER A 814 -6.68 10.27 6.44
CA SER A 814 -6.02 11.14 5.47
C SER A 814 -7.01 12.21 5.02
N ALA A 815 -6.70 13.46 5.31
CA ALA A 815 -7.50 14.62 4.94
C ALA A 815 -7.03 15.20 3.61
N PHE A 816 -7.98 15.56 2.75
CA PHE A 816 -7.77 16.14 1.43
C PHE A 816 -8.62 17.40 1.29
N ALA A 817 -8.07 18.48 0.72
CA ALA A 817 -8.84 19.70 0.50
C ALA A 817 -8.29 20.53 -0.69
N PRO A 818 -9.15 21.24 -1.43
CA PRO A 818 -8.71 22.30 -2.31
C PRO A 818 -8.12 23.47 -1.51
N VAL A 819 -7.10 24.13 -2.08
CA VAL A 819 -6.43 25.30 -1.51
C VAL A 819 -6.57 26.46 -2.48
N ALA A 820 -7.07 27.60 -2.02
CA ALA A 820 -7.29 28.77 -2.88
C ALA A 820 -5.99 29.56 -3.18
N ASP A 821 -5.06 29.61 -2.22
CA ASP A 821 -3.78 30.32 -2.35
C ASP A 821 -2.64 29.57 -1.64
N ILE A 822 -1.93 28.73 -2.41
CA ILE A 822 -0.80 27.90 -1.95
C ILE A 822 0.34 28.69 -1.29
N ARG A 823 0.45 30.00 -1.56
CA ARG A 823 1.54 30.84 -1.01
C ARG A 823 1.32 31.20 0.46
N ARG A 824 0.13 30.92 0.99
CA ARG A 824 -0.27 31.24 2.37
C ARG A 824 -0.11 30.05 3.31
N THR A 825 0.41 28.92 2.81
CA THR A 825 0.73 27.76 3.64
C THR A 825 1.79 28.12 4.67
N LEU A 826 1.52 27.79 5.92
CA LEU A 826 2.40 28.03 7.05
C LEU A 826 3.30 26.82 7.31
N THR A 827 4.38 27.04 8.04
CA THR A 827 5.30 25.99 8.48
C THR A 827 5.74 26.23 9.92
N PRO A 828 6.42 25.26 10.56
CA PRO A 828 7.03 25.46 11.87
C PRO A 828 8.24 26.41 11.90
N VAL A 829 8.60 27.03 10.77
CA VAL A 829 9.76 27.93 10.70
C VAL A 829 9.41 29.28 11.32
N LEU A 830 10.00 29.56 12.46
CA LEU A 830 9.90 30.79 13.23
C LEU A 830 10.66 31.93 12.56
N GLU A 831 10.05 33.10 12.59
CA GLU A 831 10.66 34.36 12.15
C GLU A 831 11.15 35.17 13.35
N THR A 832 12.47 35.20 13.55
CA THR A 832 13.09 35.84 14.72
C THR A 832 13.40 37.32 14.53
N SER A 833 13.27 37.85 13.31
CA SER A 833 13.48 39.29 13.03
C SER A 833 12.24 40.15 13.29
N LEU A 834 11.07 39.52 13.51
CA LEU A 834 9.81 40.20 13.76
C LEU A 834 9.50 40.25 15.26
N ASP A 835 8.88 41.34 15.68
CA ASP A 835 8.26 41.43 17.00
C ASP A 835 7.03 40.52 17.02
N THR A 836 7.15 39.36 17.66
CA THR A 836 6.19 38.26 17.64
C THR A 836 6.13 37.57 19.00
N VAL A 837 5.04 36.84 19.25
CA VAL A 837 4.88 35.97 20.41
C VAL A 837 4.46 34.57 19.98
N LEU A 838 4.86 33.58 20.76
CA LEU A 838 4.36 32.21 20.65
C LEU A 838 3.13 32.04 21.53
N ILE A 839 2.08 31.46 20.98
CA ILE A 839 0.82 31.19 21.68
C ILE A 839 0.47 29.72 21.51
N LEU A 840 0.37 29.00 22.63
CA LEU A 840 -0.28 27.70 22.65
C LEU A 840 -1.80 27.90 22.66
N VAL A 841 -2.47 27.33 21.68
CA VAL A 841 -3.92 27.11 21.73
C VAL A 841 -4.15 25.68 22.20
N ASP A 842 -4.38 25.53 23.51
CA ASP A 842 -4.63 24.24 24.15
C ASP A 842 -6.11 23.85 24.07
N LEU A 843 -6.44 22.89 23.19
CA LEU A 843 -7.82 22.40 23.07
C LEU A 843 -8.21 21.44 24.20
N GLY A 844 -7.21 20.87 24.89
CA GLY A 844 -7.38 20.04 26.09
C GLY A 844 -7.78 20.82 27.34
N ALA A 845 -7.73 22.17 27.30
CA ALA A 845 -8.12 23.06 28.40
C ALA A 845 -7.51 22.71 29.77
N GLY A 846 -6.21 22.40 29.78
CA GLY A 846 -5.42 22.13 30.97
C GLY A 846 -5.74 20.80 31.65
N ARG A 847 -6.38 19.85 30.95
CA ARG A 847 -6.59 18.48 31.45
C ARG A 847 -5.31 17.67 31.47
N ASP A 848 -4.40 17.95 30.52
CA ASP A 848 -3.06 17.38 30.44
C ASP A 848 -2.99 15.85 30.59
N ARG A 849 -3.89 15.12 29.91
CA ARG A 849 -3.96 13.65 30.00
C ARG A 849 -2.74 13.01 29.32
N LEU A 850 -2.11 12.05 30.02
CA LEU A 850 -0.86 11.41 29.60
C LEU A 850 -1.03 9.95 29.14
N GLY A 851 -2.20 9.35 29.30
CA GLY A 851 -2.45 7.98 28.87
C GLY A 851 -2.25 7.82 27.36
N GLY A 852 -1.53 6.76 26.95
CA GLY A 852 -1.26 6.46 25.55
C GLY A 852 -0.22 7.37 24.88
N SER A 853 0.38 8.32 25.62
CA SER A 853 1.39 9.23 25.10
C SER A 853 2.74 8.57 24.82
N ALA A 854 3.56 9.22 23.99
CA ALA A 854 4.97 8.93 23.82
C ALA A 854 5.72 8.92 25.17
N LEU A 855 5.37 9.82 26.10
CA LEU A 855 5.94 9.83 27.45
C LEU A 855 5.62 8.53 28.19
N ALA A 856 4.35 8.11 28.22
CA ALA A 856 3.97 6.85 28.84
C ALA A 856 4.74 5.67 28.21
N GLN A 857 4.79 5.62 26.88
CA GLN A 857 5.44 4.54 26.13
C GLN A 857 6.93 4.40 26.46
N VAL A 858 7.70 5.49 26.50
CA VAL A 858 9.15 5.42 26.76
C VAL A 858 9.53 5.07 28.20
N PHE A 859 8.53 5.02 29.10
CA PHE A 859 8.61 4.48 30.45
C PHE A 859 7.91 3.12 30.60
N SER A 860 7.64 2.43 29.48
CA SER A 860 6.99 1.11 29.43
C SER A 860 5.60 1.07 30.06
N GLN A 861 4.88 2.19 30.02
CA GLN A 861 3.54 2.35 30.58
C GLN A 861 2.54 2.74 29.49
N ILE A 862 1.25 2.56 29.77
CA ILE A 862 0.14 3.02 28.92
C ILE A 862 -0.68 4.08 29.67
N GLY A 863 -1.05 3.84 30.93
CA GLY A 863 -1.95 4.73 31.66
C GLY A 863 -3.43 4.40 31.41
N CYS A 864 -4.32 5.02 32.18
CA CYS A 864 -5.76 4.72 32.16
C CYS A 864 -6.64 5.88 31.67
N GLU A 865 -6.08 7.07 31.45
CA GLU A 865 -6.80 8.25 30.97
C GLU A 865 -5.96 8.96 29.90
N GLY A 866 -6.42 8.92 28.64
CA GLY A 866 -5.76 9.54 27.50
C GLY A 866 -6.50 10.79 26.98
N PRO A 867 -5.84 11.60 26.12
CA PRO A 867 -6.44 12.76 25.49
C PRO A 867 -7.63 12.40 24.59
N ASP A 868 -8.56 13.35 24.43
CA ASP A 868 -9.76 13.21 23.61
C ASP A 868 -10.25 14.58 23.11
N LEU A 869 -11.09 14.59 22.07
CA LEU A 869 -11.79 15.78 21.60
C LEU A 869 -13.01 16.07 22.51
N ASP A 870 -12.77 16.78 23.60
CA ASP A 870 -13.83 17.11 24.57
C ASP A 870 -14.86 18.16 24.05
N SER A 871 -14.47 19.01 23.08
CA SER A 871 -15.36 20.03 22.49
C SER A 871 -15.05 20.25 21.00
N PRO A 872 -15.89 19.69 20.09
CA PRO A 872 -15.81 19.93 18.65
C PRO A 872 -15.89 21.42 18.25
N GLU A 873 -16.57 22.24 19.05
CA GLU A 873 -16.70 23.68 18.82
C GLU A 873 -15.35 24.39 18.94
N ARG A 874 -14.48 23.98 19.87
CA ARG A 874 -13.15 24.57 20.01
C ARG A 874 -12.25 24.25 18.82
N LEU A 875 -12.34 23.04 18.29
CA LEU A 875 -11.61 22.66 17.07
C LEU A 875 -12.09 23.48 15.87
N THR A 876 -13.40 23.63 15.70
CA THR A 876 -14.00 24.49 14.66
C THR A 876 -13.61 25.96 14.83
N GLY A 877 -13.58 26.43 16.07
CA GLY A 877 -13.13 27.78 16.44
C GLY A 877 -11.67 28.01 16.13
N LEU A 878 -10.79 27.06 16.45
CA LEU A 878 -9.37 27.09 16.07
C LEU A 878 -9.21 27.18 14.57
N PHE A 879 -9.88 26.30 13.80
CA PHE A 879 -9.80 26.31 12.34
C PHE A 879 -10.18 27.69 11.78
N SER A 880 -11.33 28.22 12.23
CA SER A 880 -11.85 29.53 11.81
C SER A 880 -10.91 30.67 12.18
N ALA A 881 -10.36 30.68 13.39
CA ALA A 881 -9.39 31.68 13.84
C ALA A 881 -8.12 31.64 13.00
N THR A 882 -7.59 30.46 12.69
CA THR A 882 -6.42 30.30 11.82
C THR A 882 -6.70 30.82 10.41
N ARG A 883 -7.89 30.60 9.84
CA ARG A 883 -8.28 31.21 8.53
C ARG A 883 -8.25 32.73 8.59
N GLN A 884 -8.83 33.32 9.63
CA GLN A 884 -8.86 34.76 9.82
C GLN A 884 -7.44 35.32 9.92
N LEU A 885 -6.59 34.74 10.78
CA LEU A 885 -5.22 35.21 10.99
C LEU A 885 -4.32 35.07 9.75
N ILE A 886 -4.52 34.00 8.95
CA ILE A 886 -3.86 33.85 7.64
C ILE A 886 -4.34 34.94 6.68
N GLY A 887 -5.65 35.21 6.63
CA GLY A 887 -6.25 36.24 5.79
C GLY A 887 -5.73 37.65 6.12
N GLU A 888 -5.54 37.93 7.40
CA GLU A 888 -5.02 39.19 7.94
C GLU A 888 -3.48 39.28 7.94
N ARG A 889 -2.77 38.20 7.55
CA ARG A 889 -1.29 38.09 7.58
C ARG A 889 -0.67 38.30 8.97
N GLN A 890 -1.40 37.94 10.01
CA GLN A 890 -0.98 38.03 11.41
C GLN A 890 -0.24 36.79 11.88
N LEU A 891 -0.58 35.63 11.30
CA LEU A 891 0.06 34.36 11.60
C LEU A 891 1.31 34.16 10.75
N VAL A 892 2.43 33.84 11.41
CA VAL A 892 3.77 33.78 10.81
C VAL A 892 4.26 32.33 10.71
N ALA A 893 4.10 31.58 11.79
CA ALA A 893 4.46 30.17 11.86
C ALA A 893 3.35 29.39 12.58
N TYR A 894 3.27 28.10 12.27
CA TYR A 894 2.26 27.19 12.78
C TYR A 894 2.89 25.82 12.98
N HIS A 895 2.59 25.17 14.10
CA HIS A 895 2.88 23.76 14.30
C HIS A 895 1.86 23.14 15.24
N ASP A 896 1.37 21.95 14.95
CA ASP A 896 0.41 21.26 15.79
C ASP A 896 1.06 20.55 17.00
N ARG A 897 0.23 20.16 17.98
CA ARG A 897 0.63 19.34 19.12
C ARG A 897 0.13 17.91 18.91
N SER A 898 1.07 16.97 18.77
CA SER A 898 0.82 15.56 18.50
C SER A 898 1.72 14.66 19.36
N ASP A 899 2.43 13.67 18.80
CA ASP A 899 3.28 12.74 19.55
C ASP A 899 4.40 13.51 20.32
N GLY A 900 4.50 13.27 21.62
CA GLY A 900 5.48 13.93 22.50
C GLY A 900 5.08 15.33 23.00
N GLY A 901 3.90 15.81 22.62
CA GLY A 901 3.25 16.96 23.23
C GLY A 901 3.90 18.31 22.91
N LEU A 902 3.57 19.32 23.73
CA LEU A 902 4.04 20.70 23.56
C LEU A 902 5.57 20.80 23.49
N PHE A 903 6.28 19.96 24.26
CA PHE A 903 7.73 19.91 24.26
C PHE A 903 8.29 19.63 22.86
N VAL A 904 7.77 18.61 22.18
CA VAL A 904 8.22 18.24 20.83
C VAL A 904 7.86 19.33 19.82
N THR A 905 6.63 19.85 19.86
CA THR A 905 6.21 20.97 19.00
C THR A 905 7.17 22.15 19.09
N LEU A 906 7.53 22.59 20.30
CA LEU A 906 8.48 23.70 20.50
C LEU A 906 9.89 23.35 20.02
N CYS A 907 10.35 22.12 20.29
CA CYS A 907 11.64 21.64 19.80
C CYS A 907 11.71 21.64 18.27
N GLU A 908 10.70 21.12 17.59
CA GLU A 908 10.65 21.04 16.12
C GLU A 908 10.59 22.42 15.47
N MET A 909 9.81 23.35 16.03
CA MET A 909 9.85 24.77 15.62
C MET A 909 11.25 25.36 15.79
N ALA A 910 11.91 25.11 16.92
CA ALA A 910 13.27 25.60 17.17
C ALA A 910 14.31 24.95 16.24
N PHE A 911 14.17 23.66 15.91
CA PHE A 911 15.03 22.94 14.97
C PHE A 911 14.89 23.49 13.55
N ALA A 912 13.65 23.64 13.08
CA ALA A 912 13.32 24.20 11.76
C ALA A 912 13.80 25.65 11.58
N SER A 913 14.05 26.36 12.69
CA SER A 913 14.40 27.79 12.72
C SER A 913 15.83 28.06 13.18
N ARG A 914 16.52 27.02 13.69
CA ARG A 914 17.85 27.10 14.30
C ARG A 914 17.96 28.20 15.36
N CYS A 915 16.99 28.29 16.26
CA CYS A 915 16.95 29.30 17.32
C CYS A 915 16.78 28.68 18.72
N GLY A 916 16.94 29.50 19.76
CA GLY A 916 16.52 29.16 21.12
C GLY A 916 15.11 29.71 21.39
N LEU A 917 14.44 29.17 22.40
CA LEU A 917 13.12 29.61 22.84
C LEU A 917 13.17 29.99 24.32
N GLU A 918 12.49 31.07 24.67
CA GLU A 918 12.15 31.42 26.05
C GLU A 918 10.63 31.29 26.17
N VAL A 919 10.18 30.33 26.97
CA VAL A 919 8.76 29.96 27.07
C VAL A 919 8.35 29.99 28.54
N ASP A 920 7.33 30.79 28.83
CA ASP A 920 6.61 30.76 30.10
C ASP A 920 5.33 29.94 29.93
N LEU A 921 5.23 28.83 30.66
CA LEU A 921 4.04 27.97 30.65
C LEU A 921 2.86 28.58 31.43
N GLY A 922 3.09 29.68 32.14
CA GLY A 922 2.11 30.29 33.03
C GLY A 922 1.84 29.43 34.26
N SER A 923 0.62 29.53 34.79
CA SER A 923 0.20 28.75 35.97
C SER A 923 -0.28 27.36 35.55
N VAL A 924 0.64 26.41 35.45
CA VAL A 924 0.34 24.98 35.24
C VAL A 924 0.29 24.22 36.56
N ASN A 925 -0.55 23.19 36.65
CA ASN A 925 -0.65 22.35 37.85
C ASN A 925 0.61 21.48 38.03
N ASP A 926 1.06 20.86 36.94
CA ASP A 926 2.27 20.05 36.87
C ASP A 926 2.94 20.30 35.52
N VAL A 927 4.25 20.53 35.55
CA VAL A 927 5.06 20.86 34.38
C VAL A 927 5.21 19.65 33.45
N LEU A 928 5.30 18.44 34.00
CA LEU A 928 5.54 17.25 33.19
C LEU A 928 4.32 16.92 32.30
N PRO A 929 3.07 16.82 32.82
CA PRO A 929 1.87 16.72 32.00
C PRO A 929 1.69 17.89 31.03
N ALA A 930 1.89 19.14 31.47
CA ALA A 930 1.71 20.30 30.59
C ALA A 930 2.65 20.29 29.36
N LEU A 931 3.85 19.70 29.49
CA LEU A 931 4.81 19.59 28.40
C LEU A 931 4.58 18.39 27.48
N PHE A 932 4.15 17.25 28.03
CA PHE A 932 4.14 15.97 27.33
C PHE A 932 2.75 15.39 27.08
N SER A 933 1.68 16.08 27.51
CA SER A 933 0.32 15.74 27.13
C SER A 933 0.15 15.87 25.62
N GLU A 934 -0.49 14.87 25.04
CA GLU A 934 -0.77 14.80 23.60
C GLU A 934 -2.23 15.20 23.31
N GLU A 935 -2.74 16.11 24.13
CA GLU A 935 -4.01 16.80 23.89
C GLU A 935 -3.93 17.56 22.56
N LEU A 936 -5.07 17.72 21.88
CA LEU A 936 -5.11 18.51 20.65
C LEU A 936 -4.70 19.96 20.94
N GLY A 937 -4.01 20.59 20.01
CA GLY A 937 -3.58 21.98 20.15
C GLY A 937 -2.59 22.38 19.07
N VAL A 938 -2.22 23.67 19.08
CA VAL A 938 -1.26 24.24 18.15
C VAL A 938 -0.41 25.29 18.82
N VAL A 939 0.83 25.47 18.37
CA VAL A 939 1.66 26.63 18.68
C VAL A 939 1.66 27.56 17.47
N LEU A 940 1.21 28.79 17.70
CA LEU A 940 1.13 29.85 16.71
C LEU A 940 2.23 30.88 16.99
N GLN A 941 2.97 31.29 15.96
CA GLN A 941 3.78 32.51 16.03
C GLN A 941 2.98 33.66 15.41
N VAL A 942 2.60 34.64 16.23
CA VAL A 942 1.80 35.80 15.80
C VAL A 942 2.56 37.10 16.00
N ARG A 943 2.30 38.10 15.17
CA ARG A 943 2.88 39.45 15.33
C ARG A 943 2.42 40.10 16.64
N ALA A 944 3.34 40.74 17.34
CA ALA A 944 3.04 41.53 18.53
C ALA A 944 2.45 42.89 18.09
N ARG A 945 1.12 42.95 17.97
CA ARG A 945 0.25 44.08 17.57
C ARG A 945 -0.05 44.23 16.08
#